data_AF-A0A929W398-F1
#
_entry.id   AF-A0A929W398-F1
#
_cell.length_a   1.000
_cell.length_b   1.000
_cell.length_c   1.000
_cell.angle_alpha   90.00
_cell.angle_beta   90.00
_cell.angle_gamma   90.00
#
_symmetry.space_group_name_H-M   'P 1'
#
loop_
_entity.id
_entity.type
_entity.pdbx_description
1 polymer ?
#
loop_
_entity_poly.entity_id
_entity_poly.type
_entity_poly.pdbx_seq_one_letter_code
_entity_poly.pdbx_strand_id
1 'polypeptide(L)'
;MNKHSLSVRSLAAAFSAKRSLPALLAAGLLMGSFAQRAQAQTPATPATPTPTLAEETTHNLQDRITLIKATAAGTVTFTLAPEDPTKVTREHWPIVFIDYENDGQNIRQMYNLTEDRTFTVNVSATQGGVIKITGEEGMWKLVSASQKIKDADFTKVPSIRYIDLHDNVLGSANAQAKYTFDNVLTNVETLNLATNQLKDIDFGRTDETIRELNVSENLLANFPSTSFTKLQKADLSKNLLTDIGYSANDRRFGDDKSFKEATWTVYKGGDATAFNQALGGNNANIYASRAKATDAELNLTVNKLNILTLPTKPENVTDEHYYFTLQERYVVPQSPRGDDTWRPLETMTLSSQSYARGLASSFKTTKYELWREINPGTDEYIRVPDNEFSVDQHGDLTFRRAYGPGTRLFVAMTNEGFNTGGGRPLESFERGTGAITTDGFDQVLKQPEGTPSADRSTYFATVSTTGANDIGDGDTRALPKRFFRTNTFTLDGSKNNYWYGYVSTDWANKENWTGRFVPNTLAANYADNEESDVVFASVNDNTPDPVTGIVAEKYGESAIRDLYADQDRVVRNYINATETGRAMVATPGHQILLKEKALLWDLSTNAAAATEPFASRGVADYTVVQAEEGKANGTFLLAKPADNANYKANVEMFAKSFDGNRNKAYATWQYFGSPVKSADRNQLPLETTWVRKYDRTLNVPNSDEKWTDVDNGTLAQGQAYEISQPKPATYRFFGELNTADFTFPVDGMASATNYQDMNILANPYTGAMSIDKLDFSGATAADKVVYLFL
;
A
#
# COMPACT_ATOMS: atom_id res chain seq x y z
N MET A 1 75.31 19.20 49.38
CA MET A 1 76.35 18.17 49.16
C MET A 1 75.89 17.33 47.98
N ASN A 2 76.28 17.71 46.76
CA ASN A 2 77.46 17.22 46.02
C ASN A 2 77.11 15.94 45.22
N LYS A 3 77.40 15.80 43.92
CA LYS A 3 77.95 16.70 42.89
C LYS A 3 77.83 15.94 41.56
N HIS A 4 77.62 16.68 40.48
CA HIS A 4 77.86 16.26 39.10
C HIS A 4 79.27 15.68 38.88
N SER A 5 79.40 14.76 37.92
CA SER A 5 80.52 14.82 36.96
C SER A 5 80.15 14.16 35.62
N LEU A 6 80.22 14.98 34.57
CA LEU A 6 80.38 14.64 33.15
C LEU A 6 81.86 14.41 32.85
N SER A 7 82.18 13.66 31.77
CA SER A 7 83.31 13.87 30.81
C SER A 7 83.77 12.54 30.17
N VAL A 8 84.19 12.37 28.91
CA VAL A 8 84.26 13.16 27.66
C VAL A 8 84.50 12.16 26.49
N ARG A 9 83.99 12.56 25.32
CA ARG A 9 84.23 12.18 23.91
C ARG A 9 85.58 11.52 23.53
N SER A 10 85.52 10.63 22.53
CA SER A 10 86.33 10.66 21.31
C SER A 10 85.42 10.27 20.12
N LEU A 11 85.00 11.23 19.29
CA LEU A 11 85.54 11.53 17.95
C LEU A 11 85.76 10.31 17.05
N ALA A 12 84.81 10.04 16.13
CA ALA A 12 84.98 10.37 14.72
C ALA A 12 83.74 9.95 13.92
N ALA A 13 82.97 10.95 13.46
CA ALA A 13 82.12 10.82 12.30
C ALA A 13 82.98 11.08 11.05
N ALA A 14 82.97 10.15 10.09
CA ALA A 14 83.06 10.36 8.65
C ALA A 14 83.53 9.06 7.98
N PHE A 15 82.62 8.31 7.37
CA PHE A 15 82.72 7.92 5.96
C PHE A 15 81.39 7.28 5.52
N SER A 16 80.62 8.09 4.80
CA SER A 16 79.57 7.66 3.89
C SER A 16 80.20 6.97 2.68
N ALA A 17 79.56 5.89 2.21
CA ALA A 17 79.26 5.58 0.80
C ALA A 17 79.55 4.12 0.36
N LYS A 18 78.48 3.49 -0.14
CA LYS A 18 78.40 2.56 -1.28
C LYS A 18 79.22 1.25 -1.25
N ARG A 19 78.48 0.13 -1.24
CA ARG A 19 78.52 -1.00 -2.21
C ARG A 19 77.41 -2.00 -1.79
N SER A 20 76.25 -2.04 -2.44
CA SER A 20 75.92 -2.85 -3.64
C SER A 20 76.23 -4.35 -3.49
N LEU A 21 75.21 -5.13 -3.06
CA LEU A 21 74.69 -6.41 -3.60
C LEU A 21 75.68 -7.59 -3.91
N PRO A 22 75.25 -8.84 -4.20
CA PRO A 22 74.18 -9.70 -3.63
C PRO A 22 74.40 -11.25 -3.84
N ALA A 23 73.31 -12.04 -3.74
CA ALA A 23 72.98 -13.19 -4.62
C ALA A 23 73.46 -14.63 -4.32
N LEU A 24 74.40 -14.88 -3.40
CA LEU A 24 74.96 -16.25 -3.29
C LEU A 24 74.22 -17.25 -2.39
N LEU A 25 73.32 -16.83 -1.50
CA LEU A 25 72.58 -17.79 -0.66
C LEU A 25 71.20 -18.19 -1.20
N ALA A 26 70.63 -17.43 -2.14
CA ALA A 26 69.36 -17.80 -2.78
C ALA A 26 69.56 -18.92 -3.83
N ALA A 27 70.72 -18.99 -4.48
CA ALA A 27 70.99 -19.94 -5.57
C ALA A 27 70.97 -21.42 -5.14
N GLY A 28 71.22 -21.73 -3.86
CA GLY A 28 71.26 -23.11 -3.36
C GLY A 28 69.90 -23.81 -3.25
N LEU A 29 68.80 -23.04 -3.06
CA LEU A 29 67.44 -23.57 -3.08
C LEU A 29 66.79 -23.54 -4.48
N LEU A 30 67.33 -22.72 -5.40
CA LEU A 30 66.76 -22.56 -6.75
C LEU A 30 66.85 -23.85 -7.60
N MET A 31 67.92 -24.65 -7.48
CA MET A 31 68.14 -25.81 -8.36
C MET A 31 67.17 -26.98 -8.16
N GLY A 32 66.50 -27.10 -7.01
CA GLY A 32 65.47 -28.13 -6.80
C GLY A 32 64.15 -27.84 -7.51
N SER A 33 63.85 -26.54 -7.72
CA SER A 33 62.57 -26.07 -8.27
C SER A 33 62.56 -25.89 -9.79
N PHE A 34 63.71 -25.57 -10.40
CA PHE A 34 63.86 -25.55 -11.86
C PHE A 34 63.71 -26.94 -12.49
N ALA A 35 64.08 -28.00 -11.76
CA ALA A 35 64.08 -29.36 -12.28
C ALA A 35 62.67 -29.97 -12.39
N GLN A 36 61.73 -29.62 -11.52
CA GLN A 36 60.42 -30.31 -11.46
C GLN A 36 59.47 -29.99 -12.61
N ARG A 37 59.47 -28.74 -13.14
CA ARG A 37 58.58 -28.35 -14.27
C ARG A 37 59.26 -28.56 -15.63
N ALA A 38 60.56 -28.25 -15.74
CA ALA A 38 61.31 -28.42 -16.98
C ALA A 38 61.52 -29.90 -17.40
N GLN A 39 61.49 -30.86 -16.47
CA GLN A 39 61.57 -32.30 -16.80
C GLN A 39 60.21 -32.91 -17.22
N ALA A 40 59.08 -32.26 -16.92
CA ALA A 40 57.74 -32.80 -17.19
C ALA A 40 57.13 -32.33 -18.53
N GLN A 41 57.63 -31.24 -19.12
CA GLN A 41 57.18 -30.73 -20.42
C GLN A 41 57.93 -31.40 -21.58
N THR A 42 57.66 -32.68 -21.84
CA THR A 42 57.93 -33.28 -23.16
C THR A 42 56.63 -33.29 -23.97
N PRO A 43 56.58 -32.68 -25.17
CA PRO A 43 55.32 -32.42 -25.84
C PRO A 43 54.73 -33.67 -26.48
N ALA A 44 53.47 -34.01 -26.15
CA ALA A 44 52.66 -34.96 -26.90
C ALA A 44 51.49 -34.23 -27.59
N THR A 45 51.67 -33.97 -28.89
CA THR A 45 50.65 -33.63 -29.92
C THR A 45 49.85 -32.30 -29.81
N PRO A 46 49.59 -31.60 -30.93
CA PRO A 46 48.93 -30.29 -30.91
C PRO A 46 47.44 -30.35 -31.24
N ALA A 47 46.59 -29.93 -30.31
CA ALA A 47 45.28 -29.32 -30.58
C ALA A 47 44.73 -28.69 -29.29
N THR A 48 45.20 -27.49 -28.92
CA THR A 48 44.70 -26.74 -27.75
C THR A 48 45.01 -25.25 -27.97
N PRO A 49 44.19 -24.32 -27.44
CA PRO A 49 44.20 -22.91 -27.85
C PRO A 49 45.53 -22.24 -27.50
N THR A 50 45.87 -21.24 -28.32
CA THR A 50 47.13 -20.51 -28.28
C THR A 50 47.47 -20.04 -26.86
N PRO A 51 48.56 -20.53 -26.24
CA PRO A 51 48.98 -20.10 -24.91
C PRO A 51 49.42 -18.64 -24.89
N THR A 52 49.16 -17.95 -23.79
CA THR A 52 49.62 -16.58 -23.55
C THR A 52 51.13 -16.55 -23.32
N LEU A 53 51.86 -15.66 -24.01
CA LEU A 53 53.31 -15.51 -23.84
C LEU A 53 53.67 -15.05 -22.42
N ALA A 54 54.71 -15.66 -21.84
CA ALA A 54 55.29 -15.22 -20.58
C ALA A 54 56.02 -13.87 -20.74
N GLU A 55 55.93 -13.02 -19.71
CA GLU A 55 56.58 -11.70 -19.66
C GLU A 55 58.09 -11.88 -19.31
N GLU A 56 59.01 -11.18 -19.98
CA GLU A 56 60.45 -11.22 -19.65
C GLU A 56 60.91 -9.99 -18.84
N THR A 57 61.56 -10.24 -17.69
CA THR A 57 62.54 -9.38 -16.99
C THR A 57 62.05 -8.05 -16.37
N THR A 58 61.44 -8.12 -15.17
CA THR A 58 61.58 -7.22 -13.97
C THR A 58 60.52 -7.55 -12.90
N HIS A 59 60.37 -8.83 -12.55
CA HIS A 59 59.17 -9.34 -11.87
C HIS A 59 59.02 -8.98 -10.39
N ASN A 60 60.11 -8.70 -9.66
CA ASN A 60 60.09 -8.55 -8.20
C ASN A 60 59.59 -7.18 -7.67
N LEU A 61 59.12 -6.29 -8.55
CA LEU A 61 58.73 -4.91 -8.25
C LEU A 61 57.31 -4.55 -8.71
N GLN A 62 56.60 -5.45 -9.38
CA GLN A 62 55.23 -5.16 -9.83
C GLN A 62 54.25 -5.42 -8.68
N ASP A 63 53.59 -4.37 -8.20
CA ASP A 63 52.46 -4.46 -7.26
C ASP A 63 51.29 -5.19 -7.95
N ARG A 64 50.92 -6.35 -7.40
CA ARG A 64 49.84 -7.19 -7.95
C ARG A 64 48.55 -7.00 -7.17
N ILE A 65 48.62 -7.26 -5.86
CA ILE A 65 47.48 -7.18 -4.94
C ILE A 65 47.92 -6.42 -3.69
N THR A 66 47.09 -5.51 -3.20
CA THR A 66 47.27 -4.90 -1.87
C THR A 66 46.04 -5.19 -1.02
N LEU A 67 46.22 -5.74 0.17
CA LEU A 67 45.16 -5.92 1.16
C LEU A 67 45.34 -4.91 2.29
N ILE A 68 44.25 -4.25 2.71
CA ILE A 68 44.28 -3.25 3.76
C ILE A 68 43.31 -3.65 4.87
N LYS A 69 43.84 -3.96 6.05
CA LYS A 69 43.04 -4.28 7.25
C LYS A 69 42.36 -3.03 7.82
N ALA A 70 41.14 -3.18 8.31
CA ALA A 70 40.38 -2.09 8.94
C ALA A 70 41.02 -1.62 10.24
N THR A 71 41.37 -2.56 11.12
CA THR A 71 42.19 -2.28 12.30
C THR A 71 43.64 -2.23 11.86
N ALA A 72 44.33 -1.13 12.21
CA ALA A 72 45.70 -0.92 11.76
C ALA A 72 46.67 -2.03 12.22
N ALA A 73 46.32 -2.82 13.24
CA ALA A 73 47.07 -4.01 13.66
C ALA A 73 46.20 -5.28 13.70
N GLY A 74 46.86 -6.45 13.66
CA GLY A 74 46.27 -7.76 13.92
C GLY A 74 46.72 -8.84 12.92
N THR A 75 46.23 -10.06 13.13
CA THR A 75 46.50 -11.18 12.23
C THR A 75 45.60 -11.10 10.99
N VAL A 76 46.15 -11.42 9.83
CA VAL A 76 45.45 -11.60 8.55
C VAL A 76 45.89 -12.92 7.94
N THR A 77 44.91 -13.74 7.58
CA THR A 77 45.12 -14.99 6.87
C THR A 77 44.55 -14.90 5.46
N PHE A 78 45.37 -15.22 4.46
CA PHE A 78 44.94 -15.24 3.07
C PHE A 78 45.56 -16.41 2.32
N THR A 79 44.87 -16.91 1.30
CA THR A 79 45.32 -18.02 0.46
C THR A 79 45.54 -17.54 -0.96
N LEU A 80 46.68 -17.91 -1.55
CA LEU A 80 46.99 -17.68 -2.96
C LEU A 80 47.14 -19.03 -3.67
N ALA A 81 46.82 -19.07 -4.96
CA ALA A 81 47.08 -20.25 -5.80
C ALA A 81 47.67 -19.87 -7.16
N PRO A 82 48.52 -20.74 -7.73
CA PRO A 82 49.14 -20.50 -9.02
C PRO A 82 48.20 -20.79 -10.19
N GLU A 83 48.60 -20.34 -11.36
CA GLU A 83 47.96 -20.64 -12.64
C GLU A 83 47.79 -22.13 -12.96
N ASP A 84 46.84 -22.45 -13.84
CA ASP A 84 46.78 -23.77 -14.47
C ASP A 84 48.03 -23.96 -15.35
N PRO A 85 48.91 -24.93 -15.02
CA PRO A 85 50.14 -25.13 -15.77
C PRO A 85 49.91 -25.60 -17.22
N THR A 86 48.71 -26.08 -17.57
CA THR A 86 48.33 -26.45 -18.94
C THR A 86 47.96 -25.24 -19.81
N LYS A 87 47.74 -24.06 -19.20
CA LYS A 87 47.31 -22.84 -19.89
C LYS A 87 48.42 -21.81 -20.08
N VAL A 88 49.53 -21.97 -19.34
CA VAL A 88 50.65 -21.02 -19.35
C VAL A 88 51.97 -21.75 -19.58
N THR A 89 52.76 -21.27 -20.53
CA THR A 89 54.01 -21.91 -20.98
C THR A 89 55.26 -21.46 -20.20
N ARG A 90 55.12 -21.03 -18.94
CA ARG A 90 56.26 -20.61 -18.12
C ARG A 90 57.09 -21.82 -17.66
N GLU A 91 58.42 -21.68 -17.67
CA GLU A 91 59.37 -22.74 -17.29
C GLU A 91 59.40 -23.04 -15.78
N HIS A 92 58.90 -22.12 -14.96
CA HIS A 92 58.81 -22.24 -13.51
C HIS A 92 57.41 -21.84 -13.00
N TRP A 93 57.16 -22.14 -11.73
CA TRP A 93 55.94 -21.74 -11.01
C TRP A 93 56.01 -20.26 -10.59
N PRO A 94 54.87 -19.56 -10.40
CA PRO A 94 54.87 -18.13 -10.11
C PRO A 94 55.56 -17.81 -8.80
N ILE A 95 56.49 -16.87 -8.86
CA ILE A 95 57.19 -16.34 -7.70
C ILE A 95 56.48 -15.07 -7.22
N VAL A 96 56.10 -15.08 -5.94
CA VAL A 96 55.46 -13.95 -5.27
C VAL A 96 56.26 -13.51 -4.06
N PHE A 97 56.19 -12.22 -3.77
CA PHE A 97 56.75 -11.59 -2.59
C PHE A 97 55.60 -11.03 -1.76
N ILE A 98 55.57 -11.40 -0.49
CA ILE A 98 54.60 -10.92 0.48
C ILE A 98 55.32 -9.93 1.39
N ASP A 99 54.90 -8.68 1.31
CA ASP A 99 55.41 -7.55 2.08
C ASP A 99 54.38 -7.12 3.12
N TYR A 100 54.79 -7.08 4.37
CA TYR A 100 53.97 -6.59 5.47
C TYR A 100 54.85 -6.01 6.58
N GLU A 101 54.27 -5.18 7.43
CA GLU A 101 54.97 -4.59 8.56
C GLU A 101 54.53 -5.25 9.87
N ASN A 102 55.49 -5.66 10.68
CA ASN A 102 55.27 -6.25 12.00
C ASN A 102 56.16 -5.54 13.03
N ASP A 103 55.57 -4.92 14.04
CA ASP A 103 56.23 -4.20 15.13
C ASP A 103 57.35 -3.22 14.69
N GLY A 104 57.08 -2.41 13.65
CA GLY A 104 57.97 -1.40 13.08
C GLY A 104 58.97 -1.95 12.06
N GLN A 105 58.97 -3.26 11.78
CA GLN A 105 59.87 -3.89 10.81
C GLN A 105 59.14 -4.30 9.54
N ASN A 106 59.69 -3.90 8.38
CA ASN A 106 59.24 -4.39 7.08
C ASN A 106 59.73 -5.82 6.87
N ILE A 107 58.81 -6.77 6.80
CA ILE A 107 59.07 -8.17 6.48
C ILE A 107 58.73 -8.38 5.00
N ARG A 108 59.68 -8.95 4.26
CA ARG A 108 59.49 -9.44 2.89
C ARG A 108 59.77 -10.93 2.86
N GLN A 109 58.79 -11.72 2.41
CA GLN A 109 58.96 -13.17 2.23
C GLN A 109 58.73 -13.55 0.77
N MET A 110 59.60 -14.40 0.23
CA MET A 110 59.51 -14.89 -1.14
C MET A 110 58.97 -16.31 -1.15
N TYR A 111 58.00 -16.57 -2.02
CA TYR A 111 57.37 -17.88 -2.16
C TYR A 111 57.24 -18.27 -3.63
N ASN A 112 57.49 -19.55 -3.88
CA ASN A 112 57.10 -20.20 -5.12
C ASN A 112 55.71 -20.82 -4.94
N LEU A 113 54.73 -20.37 -5.72
CA LEU A 113 53.36 -20.87 -5.63
C LEU A 113 53.23 -22.13 -6.47
N THR A 114 53.20 -23.29 -5.83
CA THR A 114 53.08 -24.60 -6.49
C THR A 114 51.71 -25.25 -6.26
N GLU A 115 50.94 -24.68 -5.33
CA GLU A 115 49.64 -25.16 -4.87
C GLU A 115 48.88 -24.02 -4.18
N ASP A 116 47.63 -24.28 -3.77
CA ASP A 116 46.92 -23.44 -2.81
C ASP A 116 47.74 -23.32 -1.53
N ARG A 117 48.19 -22.10 -1.23
CA ARG A 117 49.00 -21.83 -0.06
C ARG A 117 48.39 -20.73 0.80
N THR A 118 48.09 -21.08 2.04
CA THR A 118 47.63 -20.15 3.06
C THR A 118 48.80 -19.49 3.76
N PHE A 119 48.73 -18.18 3.89
CA PHE A 119 49.68 -17.32 4.58
C PHE A 119 48.99 -16.68 5.77
N THR A 120 49.68 -16.63 6.90
CA THR A 120 49.24 -15.92 8.09
C THR A 120 50.30 -14.89 8.43
N VAL A 121 49.91 -13.61 8.38
CA VAL A 121 50.79 -12.48 8.66
C VAL A 121 50.23 -11.65 9.80
N ASN A 122 51.10 -11.05 10.61
CA ASN A 122 50.72 -10.10 11.63
C ASN A 122 51.07 -8.70 11.11
N VAL A 123 50.05 -7.87 10.92
CA VAL A 123 50.23 -6.48 10.51
C VAL A 123 50.23 -5.56 11.73
N SER A 124 51.00 -4.48 11.64
CA SER A 124 51.13 -3.47 12.68
C SER A 124 50.54 -2.12 12.24
N ALA A 125 50.17 -1.32 13.25
CA ALA A 125 49.49 -0.05 13.06
C ALA A 125 50.33 1.01 12.36
N THR A 126 51.66 0.88 12.39
CA THR A 126 52.59 1.89 11.89
C THR A 126 52.49 2.07 10.37
N GLN A 127 52.13 1.04 9.61
CA GLN A 127 51.85 1.13 8.17
C GLN A 127 50.38 0.94 7.79
N GLY A 128 49.46 1.11 8.75
CA GLY A 128 48.02 1.12 8.46
C GLY A 128 47.43 -0.24 8.08
N GLY A 129 48.06 -1.35 8.49
CA GLY A 129 47.53 -2.69 8.26
C GLY A 129 47.64 -3.19 6.82
N VAL A 130 48.63 -2.70 6.06
CA VAL A 130 48.81 -2.99 4.63
C VAL A 130 49.64 -4.25 4.41
N ILE A 131 49.17 -5.11 3.50
CA ILE A 131 49.88 -6.28 2.99
C ILE A 131 49.99 -6.11 1.47
N LYS A 132 51.21 -6.07 0.94
CA LYS A 132 51.45 -5.99 -0.50
C LYS A 132 51.92 -7.33 -1.01
N ILE A 133 51.31 -7.79 -2.08
CA ILE A 133 51.72 -8.96 -2.83
C ILE A 133 52.27 -8.44 -4.15
N THR A 134 53.57 -8.64 -4.35
CA THR A 134 54.31 -8.24 -5.54
C THR A 134 54.91 -9.47 -6.22
N GLY A 135 55.27 -9.41 -7.49
CA GLY A 135 55.93 -10.55 -8.14
C GLY A 135 55.50 -10.81 -9.58
N GLU A 136 55.69 -12.05 -10.00
CA GLU A 136 55.32 -12.53 -11.32
C GLU A 136 53.81 -12.57 -11.53
N GLU A 137 53.42 -12.58 -12.80
CA GLU A 137 52.07 -12.91 -13.26
C GLU A 137 51.81 -14.42 -13.04
N GLY A 138 50.55 -14.85 -12.98
CA GLY A 138 50.19 -16.26 -12.76
C GLY A 138 49.61 -16.58 -11.38
N MET A 139 49.18 -15.57 -10.62
CA MET A 139 48.32 -15.79 -9.45
C MET A 139 46.86 -15.83 -9.90
N TRP A 140 46.21 -17.00 -9.78
CA TRP A 140 44.85 -17.19 -10.27
C TRP A 140 43.79 -17.14 -9.17
N LYS A 141 44.19 -17.20 -7.89
CA LYS A 141 43.26 -17.17 -6.75
C LYS A 141 43.77 -16.31 -5.61
N LEU A 142 42.83 -15.60 -4.98
CA LEU A 142 42.96 -14.94 -3.70
C LEU A 142 41.74 -15.29 -2.83
N VAL A 143 42.00 -15.74 -1.61
CA VAL A 143 40.97 -15.89 -0.57
C VAL A 143 41.44 -15.17 0.68
N SER A 144 40.67 -14.20 1.18
CA SER A 144 40.98 -13.47 2.42
C SER A 144 39.69 -13.15 3.19
N ALA A 145 38.84 -14.15 3.36
CA ALA A 145 37.54 -14.03 4.02
C ALA A 145 37.63 -13.87 5.55
N SER A 146 36.68 -13.18 6.17
CA SER A 146 36.60 -13.03 7.63
C SER A 146 37.82 -12.36 8.29
N GLN A 147 38.56 -11.51 7.55
CA GLN A 147 39.82 -10.92 8.03
C GLN A 147 39.72 -9.43 8.43
N LYS A 148 38.52 -8.84 8.37
CA LYS A 148 38.29 -7.40 8.56
C LYS A 148 39.11 -6.55 7.57
N ILE A 149 39.18 -6.98 6.31
CA ILE A 149 39.74 -6.17 5.22
C ILE A 149 38.78 -5.03 4.92
N LYS A 150 39.30 -3.79 4.90
CA LYS A 150 38.53 -2.61 4.48
C LYS A 150 38.76 -2.24 3.03
N ASP A 151 39.87 -2.65 2.43
CA ASP A 151 40.13 -2.38 1.01
C ASP A 151 41.06 -3.44 0.41
N ALA A 152 40.91 -3.67 -0.89
CA ALA A 152 41.73 -4.60 -1.65
C ALA A 152 41.96 -4.06 -3.06
N ASP A 153 43.21 -3.74 -3.41
CA ASP A 153 43.58 -3.24 -4.73
C ASP A 153 44.13 -4.36 -5.61
N PHE A 154 43.72 -4.39 -6.88
CA PHE A 154 44.16 -5.36 -7.88
C PHE A 154 44.80 -4.66 -9.08
N THR A 155 46.02 -4.15 -8.91
CA THR A 155 46.61 -3.16 -9.84
C THR A 155 47.13 -3.75 -11.16
N LYS A 156 47.69 -4.96 -11.13
CA LYS A 156 48.34 -5.58 -12.30
C LYS A 156 48.22 -7.11 -12.30
N VAL A 157 47.02 -7.63 -12.08
CA VAL A 157 46.80 -9.09 -12.00
C VAL A 157 45.68 -9.55 -12.94
N PRO A 158 45.84 -9.36 -14.26
CA PRO A 158 44.78 -9.69 -15.23
C PRO A 158 44.46 -11.20 -15.27
N SER A 159 45.36 -12.08 -14.83
CA SER A 159 45.14 -13.53 -14.76
C SER A 159 44.24 -14.02 -13.62
N ILE A 160 43.93 -13.18 -12.63
CA ILE A 160 43.16 -13.66 -11.47
C ILE A 160 41.78 -14.16 -11.92
N ARG A 161 41.41 -15.35 -11.43
CA ARG A 161 40.15 -16.04 -11.78
C ARG A 161 39.21 -16.20 -10.59
N TYR A 162 39.76 -16.34 -9.39
CA TYR A 162 38.98 -16.59 -8.18
C TYR A 162 39.31 -15.53 -7.12
N ILE A 163 38.31 -14.76 -6.72
CA ILE A 163 38.42 -13.76 -5.66
C ILE A 163 37.36 -14.07 -4.61
N ASP A 164 37.80 -14.26 -3.36
CA ASP A 164 36.91 -14.43 -2.23
C ASP A 164 37.33 -13.54 -1.05
N LEU A 165 36.49 -12.55 -0.78
CA LEU A 165 36.67 -11.56 0.27
C LEU A 165 35.40 -11.47 1.16
N HIS A 166 34.63 -12.54 1.31
CA HIS A 166 33.42 -12.52 2.15
C HIS A 166 33.71 -12.22 3.64
N ASP A 167 32.68 -11.77 4.38
CA ASP A 167 32.73 -11.47 5.82
C ASP A 167 33.81 -10.45 6.21
N ASN A 168 34.03 -9.45 5.35
CA ASN A 168 34.96 -8.35 5.59
C ASN A 168 34.20 -7.03 5.82
N VAL A 169 34.87 -5.90 5.65
CA VAL A 169 34.30 -4.56 5.85
C VAL A 169 34.69 -3.63 4.71
N LEU A 170 34.67 -4.13 3.48
CA LEU A 170 35.07 -3.37 2.29
C LEU A 170 34.25 -2.08 2.13
N GLY A 171 32.99 -2.06 2.57
CA GLY A 171 32.16 -0.85 2.61
C GLY A 171 32.66 0.26 3.55
N SER A 172 33.66 -0.01 4.39
CA SER A 172 34.28 1.00 5.27
C SER A 172 35.47 1.73 4.64
N ALA A 173 35.88 1.38 3.41
CA ALA A 173 37.01 2.01 2.72
C ALA A 173 36.81 3.52 2.53
N ASN A 174 35.56 3.91 2.20
CA ASN A 174 35.18 5.27 1.87
C ASN A 174 33.77 5.61 2.38
N ALA A 175 33.44 6.91 2.38
CA ALA A 175 32.16 7.40 2.89
C ALA A 175 30.95 6.93 2.07
N GLN A 176 31.15 6.57 0.79
CA GLN A 176 30.11 6.05 -0.09
C GLN A 176 29.86 4.55 0.11
N ALA A 177 30.71 3.84 0.84
CA ALA A 177 30.71 2.38 0.92
C ALA A 177 30.71 1.68 -0.45
N LYS A 178 31.46 2.27 -1.40
CA LYS A 178 31.62 1.76 -2.77
C LYS A 178 32.91 0.95 -2.88
N TYR A 179 32.87 -0.18 -3.58
CA TYR A 179 34.08 -0.91 -3.96
C TYR A 179 34.24 -0.95 -5.48
N THR A 180 35.48 -0.79 -5.96
CA THR A 180 35.76 -0.64 -7.40
C THR A 180 36.84 -1.63 -7.83
N PHE A 181 36.54 -2.42 -8.85
CA PHE A 181 37.52 -3.26 -9.53
C PHE A 181 38.24 -2.50 -10.63
N ASP A 182 39.52 -2.83 -10.85
CA ASP A 182 40.29 -2.29 -11.97
C ASP A 182 39.84 -2.95 -13.29
N ASN A 183 39.80 -2.16 -14.36
CA ASN A 183 39.47 -2.60 -15.72
C ASN A 183 40.49 -3.60 -16.30
N VAL A 184 41.67 -3.76 -15.70
CA VAL A 184 42.63 -4.80 -16.10
C VAL A 184 42.14 -6.22 -15.78
N LEU A 185 41.19 -6.36 -14.84
CA LEU A 185 40.65 -7.66 -14.43
C LEU A 185 39.65 -8.17 -15.46
N THR A 186 40.14 -9.06 -16.33
CA THR A 186 39.42 -9.55 -17.52
C THR A 186 39.27 -11.06 -17.57
N ASN A 187 39.58 -11.76 -16.47
CA ASN A 187 39.52 -13.23 -16.39
C ASN A 187 38.84 -13.75 -15.11
N VAL A 188 38.19 -12.89 -14.33
CA VAL A 188 37.54 -13.30 -13.07
C VAL A 188 36.36 -14.22 -13.38
N GLU A 189 36.40 -15.44 -12.89
CA GLU A 189 35.38 -16.48 -13.09
C GLU A 189 34.49 -16.62 -11.85
N THR A 190 35.07 -16.53 -10.64
CA THR A 190 34.36 -16.62 -9.38
C THR A 190 34.66 -15.40 -8.52
N LEU A 191 33.61 -14.73 -8.07
CA LEU A 191 33.70 -13.56 -7.20
C LEU A 191 32.76 -13.71 -6.00
N ASN A 192 33.32 -13.68 -4.78
CA ASN A 192 32.57 -13.68 -3.54
C ASN A 192 32.92 -12.44 -2.69
N LEU A 193 31.95 -11.55 -2.52
CA LEU A 193 32.00 -10.35 -1.68
C LEU A 193 30.85 -10.31 -0.66
N ALA A 194 30.29 -11.47 -0.30
CA ALA A 194 29.20 -11.52 0.67
C ALA A 194 29.57 -10.84 1.99
N THR A 195 28.60 -10.24 2.68
CA THR A 195 28.77 -9.70 4.04
C THR A 195 29.90 -8.65 4.15
N ASN A 196 29.82 -7.58 3.35
CA ASN A 196 30.87 -6.54 3.30
C ASN A 196 30.38 -5.11 3.55
N GLN A 197 29.08 -4.93 3.82
CA GLN A 197 28.45 -3.62 4.03
C GLN A 197 28.53 -2.68 2.81
N LEU A 198 28.64 -3.25 1.60
CA LEU A 198 28.77 -2.49 0.35
C LEU A 198 27.45 -1.85 -0.06
N LYS A 199 27.46 -0.57 -0.43
CA LYS A 199 26.29 0.13 -1.00
C LYS A 199 26.33 0.17 -2.53
N ASP A 200 27.53 0.06 -3.11
CA ASP A 200 27.75 0.08 -4.56
C ASP A 200 28.99 -0.75 -4.91
N ILE A 201 28.97 -1.37 -6.09
CA ILE A 201 30.09 -2.14 -6.64
C ILE A 201 30.27 -1.74 -8.09
N ASP A 202 31.46 -1.26 -8.42
CA ASP A 202 31.89 -1.04 -9.79
C ASP A 202 32.70 -2.25 -10.24
N PHE A 203 32.08 -3.08 -11.08
CA PHE A 203 32.66 -4.33 -11.56
C PHE A 203 33.75 -4.11 -12.62
N GLY A 204 33.96 -2.89 -13.12
CA GLY A 204 34.93 -2.61 -14.18
C GLY A 204 34.66 -3.45 -15.43
N ARG A 205 35.55 -4.39 -15.74
CA ARG A 205 35.39 -5.39 -16.82
C ARG A 205 35.16 -6.82 -16.33
N THR A 206 35.05 -7.02 -15.02
CA THR A 206 34.90 -8.36 -14.44
C THR A 206 33.53 -8.97 -14.74
N ASP A 207 32.50 -8.15 -14.85
CA ASP A 207 31.12 -8.50 -15.23
C ASP A 207 31.02 -9.27 -16.57
N GLU A 208 31.90 -8.98 -17.53
CA GLU A 208 31.99 -9.70 -18.81
C GLU A 208 32.50 -11.15 -18.67
N THR A 209 33.12 -11.49 -17.53
CA THR A 209 33.83 -12.76 -17.33
C THR A 209 33.31 -13.63 -16.19
N ILE A 210 32.68 -13.02 -15.18
CA ILE A 210 32.19 -13.72 -14.00
C ILE A 210 31.14 -14.76 -14.39
N ARG A 211 31.32 -15.97 -13.85
CA ARG A 211 30.43 -17.13 -13.99
C ARG A 211 29.68 -17.41 -12.70
N GLU A 212 30.34 -17.24 -11.56
CA GLU A 212 29.77 -17.44 -10.22
C GLU A 212 29.97 -16.17 -9.38
N LEU A 213 28.86 -15.53 -9.00
CA LEU A 213 28.84 -14.31 -8.22
C LEU A 213 28.12 -14.52 -6.88
N ASN A 214 28.74 -14.09 -5.80
CA ASN A 214 28.08 -13.94 -4.52
C ASN A 214 28.34 -12.53 -3.95
N VAL A 215 27.29 -11.73 -3.84
CA VAL A 215 27.31 -10.39 -3.22
C VAL A 215 26.18 -10.24 -2.20
N SER A 216 25.74 -11.36 -1.60
CA SER A 216 24.69 -11.36 -0.58
C SER A 216 25.08 -10.62 0.69
N GLU A 217 24.10 -10.27 1.51
CA GLU A 217 24.32 -9.64 2.84
C GLU A 217 25.07 -8.30 2.79
N ASN A 218 24.84 -7.53 1.72
CA ASN A 218 25.34 -6.18 1.56
C ASN A 218 24.20 -5.15 1.66
N LEU A 219 24.46 -3.91 1.27
CA LEU A 219 23.53 -2.78 1.32
C LEU A 219 23.20 -2.25 -0.10
N LEU A 220 23.31 -3.12 -1.11
CA LEU A 220 23.13 -2.74 -2.51
C LEU A 220 21.67 -2.34 -2.76
N ALA A 221 21.45 -1.14 -3.30
CA ALA A 221 20.11 -0.67 -3.68
C ALA A 221 19.76 -0.98 -5.14
N ASN A 222 20.77 -1.16 -5.99
CA ASN A 222 20.62 -1.48 -7.41
C ASN A 222 21.69 -2.50 -7.83
N PHE A 223 21.41 -3.27 -8.89
CA PHE A 223 22.36 -4.20 -9.48
C PHE A 223 22.34 -4.09 -11.02
N PRO A 224 23.49 -4.03 -11.72
CA PRO A 224 23.52 -3.88 -13.18
C PRO A 224 23.50 -5.24 -13.89
N SER A 225 22.40 -6.00 -13.83
CA SER A 225 22.44 -7.40 -14.31
C SER A 225 22.79 -7.53 -15.79
N THR A 226 22.37 -6.60 -16.65
CA THR A 226 22.60 -6.66 -18.12
C THR A 226 24.07 -6.64 -18.54
N SER A 227 25.00 -6.19 -17.69
CA SER A 227 26.43 -6.20 -18.03
C SER A 227 27.06 -7.58 -17.89
N PHE A 228 26.40 -8.50 -17.18
CA PHE A 228 26.90 -9.85 -16.98
C PHE A 228 26.54 -10.73 -18.16
N THR A 229 27.57 -11.23 -18.88
CA THR A 229 27.39 -12.00 -20.12
C THR A 229 27.70 -13.50 -20.01
N LYS A 230 28.39 -13.92 -18.94
CA LYS A 230 28.79 -15.33 -18.71
C LYS A 230 28.26 -15.90 -17.40
N LEU A 231 27.45 -15.14 -16.68
CA LEU A 231 26.97 -15.49 -15.36
C LEU A 231 26.05 -16.72 -15.43
N GLN A 232 26.33 -17.73 -14.60
CA GLN A 232 25.55 -18.96 -14.48
C GLN A 232 25.04 -19.19 -13.05
N LYS A 233 25.62 -18.49 -12.06
CA LYS A 233 25.21 -18.54 -10.67
C LYS A 233 25.35 -17.15 -10.03
N ALA A 234 24.29 -16.68 -9.38
CA ALA A 234 24.27 -15.38 -8.71
C ALA A 234 23.49 -15.44 -7.38
N ASP A 235 24.18 -15.12 -6.28
CA ASP A 235 23.53 -14.85 -5.00
C ASP A 235 23.57 -13.35 -4.70
N LEU A 236 22.39 -12.72 -4.79
CA LEU A 236 22.13 -11.31 -4.51
C LEU A 236 21.18 -11.16 -3.31
N SER A 237 20.99 -12.21 -2.52
CA SER A 237 20.06 -12.21 -1.40
C SER A 237 20.45 -11.21 -0.32
N LYS A 238 19.47 -10.84 0.52
CA LYS A 238 19.71 -10.07 1.75
C LYS A 238 20.39 -8.71 1.49
N ASN A 239 19.94 -8.03 0.44
CA ASN A 239 20.37 -6.69 0.06
C ASN A 239 19.20 -5.69 0.20
N LEU A 240 19.32 -4.51 -0.41
CA LEU A 240 18.30 -3.46 -0.44
C LEU A 240 17.79 -3.21 -1.87
N LEU A 241 17.91 -4.20 -2.76
CA LEU A 241 17.68 -4.02 -4.19
C LEU A 241 16.24 -3.59 -4.46
N THR A 242 16.06 -2.42 -5.06
CA THR A 242 14.77 -1.96 -5.62
C THR A 242 14.67 -2.23 -7.11
N ASP A 243 15.83 -2.33 -7.77
CA ASP A 243 15.98 -2.62 -9.19
C ASP A 243 17.23 -3.50 -9.40
N ILE A 244 17.19 -4.35 -10.41
CA ILE A 244 18.27 -5.26 -10.84
C ILE A 244 18.67 -5.04 -12.29
N GLY A 245 18.14 -4.01 -12.96
CA GLY A 245 18.50 -3.64 -14.32
C GLY A 245 18.30 -4.79 -15.29
N TYR A 246 17.09 -4.94 -15.83
CA TYR A 246 16.74 -5.98 -16.79
C TYR A 246 16.51 -5.42 -18.20
N SER A 247 16.59 -6.27 -19.22
CA SER A 247 16.24 -5.86 -20.59
C SER A 247 14.73 -5.58 -20.72
N ALA A 248 14.38 -4.44 -21.35
CA ALA A 248 13.01 -3.92 -21.36
C ALA A 248 11.97 -4.86 -22.00
N ASN A 249 12.40 -5.74 -22.91
CA ASN A 249 11.48 -6.55 -23.72
C ASN A 249 10.96 -7.80 -23.00
N ASP A 250 11.71 -8.38 -22.05
CA ASP A 250 11.32 -9.64 -21.37
C ASP A 250 11.65 -9.69 -19.86
N ARG A 251 12.07 -8.56 -19.27
CA ARG A 251 12.55 -8.48 -17.88
C ARG A 251 13.58 -9.57 -17.55
N ARG A 252 14.47 -9.83 -18.49
CA ARG A 252 15.48 -10.87 -18.36
C ARG A 252 16.61 -10.42 -17.43
N PHE A 253 17.03 -11.31 -16.53
CA PHE A 253 18.25 -11.12 -15.73
C PHE A 253 19.49 -11.46 -16.57
N GLY A 254 20.46 -10.57 -16.61
CA GLY A 254 21.63 -10.74 -17.48
C GLY A 254 21.37 -10.34 -18.93
N ASP A 255 22.39 -10.52 -19.77
CA ASP A 255 22.26 -10.40 -21.22
C ASP A 255 21.70 -11.69 -21.86
N ASP A 256 21.77 -11.77 -23.20
CA ASP A 256 21.29 -12.94 -23.93
C ASP A 256 22.08 -14.24 -23.74
N LYS A 257 23.26 -14.19 -23.13
CA LYS A 257 24.21 -15.29 -22.92
C LYS A 257 24.29 -15.75 -21.45
N SER A 258 23.91 -14.91 -20.50
CA SER A 258 23.79 -15.29 -19.10
C SER A 258 22.75 -16.39 -18.89
N PHE A 259 23.09 -17.37 -18.05
CA PHE A 259 22.31 -18.58 -17.79
C PHE A 259 21.93 -19.34 -19.09
N LYS A 260 22.90 -19.54 -19.99
CA LYS A 260 22.71 -20.29 -21.25
C LYS A 260 23.60 -21.52 -21.38
N GLU A 261 24.64 -21.65 -20.56
CA GLU A 261 25.55 -22.79 -20.66
C GLU A 261 24.93 -24.04 -20.01
N ALA A 262 24.99 -25.18 -20.69
CA ALA A 262 24.52 -26.46 -20.15
C ALA A 262 25.47 -27.00 -19.06
N THR A 263 26.76 -26.74 -19.23
CA THR A 263 27.85 -27.08 -18.32
C THR A 263 28.89 -25.97 -18.41
N TRP A 264 29.49 -25.61 -17.28
CA TRP A 264 30.62 -24.68 -17.24
C TRP A 264 31.67 -25.17 -16.25
N THR A 265 32.87 -24.59 -16.33
CA THR A 265 33.95 -24.83 -15.40
C THR A 265 34.44 -23.52 -14.83
N VAL A 266 34.74 -23.50 -13.53
CA VAL A 266 35.43 -22.39 -12.87
C VAL A 266 36.68 -22.88 -12.18
N TYR A 267 37.73 -22.07 -12.21
CA TYR A 267 38.95 -22.36 -11.47
C TYR A 267 38.69 -22.31 -9.95
N LYS A 268 39.12 -23.34 -9.20
CA LYS A 268 38.95 -23.40 -7.74
C LYS A 268 40.29 -23.51 -6.98
N GLY A 269 41.40 -23.73 -7.67
CA GLY A 269 42.68 -24.08 -7.05
C GLY A 269 42.74 -25.54 -6.58
N GLY A 270 43.75 -25.91 -5.81
CA GLY A 270 43.93 -27.26 -5.31
C GLY A 270 45.21 -27.46 -4.50
N ASP A 271 45.34 -28.63 -3.89
CA ASP A 271 46.57 -29.02 -3.19
C ASP A 271 47.69 -29.41 -4.20
N ALA A 272 48.89 -29.70 -3.68
CA ALA A 272 50.02 -30.15 -4.48
C ALA A 272 49.70 -31.38 -5.34
N THR A 273 48.82 -32.27 -4.88
CA THR A 273 48.44 -33.45 -5.66
C THR A 273 47.67 -33.04 -6.91
N ALA A 274 46.70 -32.13 -6.77
CA ALA A 274 45.92 -31.61 -7.88
C ALA A 274 46.81 -30.86 -8.89
N PHE A 275 47.74 -30.03 -8.43
CA PHE A 275 48.64 -29.29 -9.32
C PHE A 275 49.71 -30.17 -9.99
N ASN A 276 50.20 -31.21 -9.30
CA ASN A 276 51.09 -32.20 -9.92
C ASN A 276 50.38 -32.99 -11.03
N GLN A 277 49.09 -33.29 -10.88
CA GLN A 277 48.30 -33.90 -11.95
C GLN A 277 48.06 -32.93 -13.11
N ALA A 278 47.80 -31.65 -12.82
CA ALA A 278 47.65 -30.61 -13.84
C ALA A 278 48.94 -30.43 -14.65
N LEU A 279 50.12 -30.49 -14.01
CA LEU A 279 51.42 -30.51 -14.71
C LEU A 279 51.54 -31.67 -15.70
N GLY A 280 50.98 -32.84 -15.35
CA GLY A 280 50.90 -34.00 -16.23
C GLY A 280 49.80 -33.92 -17.30
N GLY A 281 49.10 -32.80 -17.42
CA GLY A 281 48.04 -32.56 -18.42
C GLY A 281 46.61 -32.82 -17.95
N ASN A 282 46.40 -33.27 -16.71
CA ASN A 282 45.07 -33.49 -16.14
C ASN A 282 44.71 -32.41 -15.11
N ASN A 283 43.98 -31.38 -15.55
CA ASN A 283 43.60 -30.24 -14.71
C ASN A 283 42.22 -30.38 -14.03
N ALA A 284 41.54 -31.53 -14.14
CA ALA A 284 40.17 -31.69 -13.63
C ALA A 284 40.04 -31.37 -12.12
N ASN A 285 41.10 -31.60 -11.34
CA ASN A 285 41.09 -31.41 -9.88
C ASN A 285 41.34 -29.96 -9.43
N ILE A 286 41.81 -29.08 -10.31
CA ILE A 286 41.97 -27.64 -10.02
C ILE A 286 40.80 -26.78 -10.53
N TYR A 287 39.85 -27.41 -11.22
CA TYR A 287 38.58 -26.82 -11.66
C TYR A 287 37.39 -27.43 -10.93
N ALA A 288 36.33 -26.66 -10.78
CA ALA A 288 35.02 -27.17 -10.45
C ALA A 288 34.21 -27.27 -11.74
N SER A 289 33.77 -28.49 -12.08
CA SER A 289 32.80 -28.69 -13.15
C SER A 289 31.39 -28.52 -12.60
N ARG A 290 30.56 -27.79 -13.33
CA ARG A 290 29.19 -27.46 -12.96
C ARG A 290 28.24 -27.91 -14.04
N ALA A 291 27.04 -28.30 -13.63
CA ALA A 291 25.96 -28.63 -14.54
C ALA A 291 24.75 -27.76 -14.26
N LYS A 292 24.11 -27.28 -15.33
CA LYS A 292 22.88 -26.50 -15.28
C LYS A 292 21.85 -27.04 -14.29
N ALA A 293 21.57 -28.35 -14.35
CA ALA A 293 20.50 -28.98 -13.61
C ALA A 293 20.69 -28.95 -12.07
N THR A 294 21.93 -28.74 -11.61
CA THR A 294 22.30 -28.86 -10.19
C THR A 294 22.91 -27.60 -9.62
N ASP A 295 23.55 -26.78 -10.44
CA ASP A 295 24.41 -25.69 -9.96
C ASP A 295 23.94 -24.30 -10.37
N ALA A 296 23.10 -24.17 -11.41
CA ALA A 296 22.67 -22.87 -11.90
C ALA A 296 21.63 -22.28 -10.95
N GLU A 297 21.90 -21.09 -10.43
CA GLU A 297 21.13 -20.50 -9.33
C GLU A 297 21.02 -18.98 -9.46
N LEU A 298 19.83 -18.45 -9.19
CA LEU A 298 19.61 -17.02 -9.03
C LEU A 298 18.85 -16.79 -7.72
N ASN A 299 19.54 -16.24 -6.72
CA ASN A 299 18.96 -15.94 -5.42
C ASN A 299 18.77 -14.43 -5.24
N LEU A 300 17.50 -14.02 -5.13
CA LEU A 300 17.03 -12.65 -4.94
C LEU A 300 16.25 -12.48 -3.63
N THR A 301 16.25 -13.49 -2.76
CA THR A 301 15.47 -13.48 -1.53
C THR A 301 15.86 -12.32 -0.60
N VAL A 302 14.88 -11.79 0.13
CA VAL A 302 15.10 -10.74 1.15
C VAL A 302 15.68 -9.46 0.51
N ASN A 303 14.91 -8.86 -0.40
CA ASN A 303 15.22 -7.60 -1.06
C ASN A 303 14.01 -6.65 -1.05
N LYS A 304 14.17 -5.44 -1.60
CA LYS A 304 13.08 -4.45 -1.82
C LYS A 304 12.47 -4.55 -3.22
N LEU A 305 12.68 -5.67 -3.90
CA LEU A 305 12.18 -5.89 -5.25
C LEU A 305 10.67 -6.08 -5.20
N ASN A 306 9.98 -5.43 -6.12
CA ASN A 306 8.56 -5.57 -6.34
C ASN A 306 8.33 -6.62 -7.43
N ILE A 307 7.11 -7.15 -7.56
CA ILE A 307 6.83 -8.13 -8.63
C ILE A 307 7.10 -7.58 -10.04
N LEU A 308 7.01 -6.26 -10.22
CA LEU A 308 7.35 -5.60 -11.48
C LEU A 308 8.86 -5.65 -11.76
N THR A 309 9.69 -5.50 -10.72
CA THR A 309 11.15 -5.44 -10.83
C THR A 309 11.84 -6.78 -10.63
N LEU A 310 11.09 -7.82 -10.23
CA LEU A 310 11.56 -9.21 -10.30
C LEU A 310 11.72 -9.64 -11.77
N PRO A 311 12.84 -10.30 -12.11
CA PRO A 311 13.11 -10.73 -13.46
C PRO A 311 12.27 -11.96 -13.80
N THR A 312 12.16 -12.27 -15.09
CA THR A 312 11.72 -13.59 -15.52
C THR A 312 12.74 -14.64 -15.12
N LYS A 313 12.28 -15.85 -14.77
CA LYS A 313 13.18 -16.97 -14.51
C LYS A 313 14.13 -17.15 -15.72
N PRO A 314 15.47 -17.12 -15.51
CA PRO A 314 16.38 -17.41 -16.59
C PRO A 314 16.13 -18.81 -17.16
N GLU A 315 16.20 -18.98 -18.48
CA GLU A 315 15.81 -20.22 -19.18
C GLU A 315 16.46 -21.47 -18.61
N ASN A 316 17.73 -21.36 -18.18
CA ASN A 316 18.47 -22.50 -17.66
C ASN A 316 18.44 -22.68 -16.14
N VAL A 317 17.77 -21.82 -15.39
CA VAL A 317 17.60 -22.02 -13.96
C VAL A 317 16.37 -22.92 -13.74
N THR A 318 16.50 -23.97 -12.92
CA THR A 318 15.35 -24.81 -12.55
C THR A 318 14.46 -24.06 -11.56
N ASP A 319 13.20 -24.48 -11.41
CA ASP A 319 12.25 -23.77 -10.54
C ASP A 319 12.72 -23.75 -9.08
N GLU A 320 13.43 -24.80 -8.64
CA GLU A 320 13.97 -24.95 -7.28
C GLU A 320 15.19 -24.06 -7.01
N HIS A 321 15.89 -23.59 -8.04
CA HIS A 321 17.10 -22.76 -7.91
C HIS A 321 16.90 -21.30 -8.31
N TYR A 322 15.64 -20.90 -8.56
CA TYR A 322 15.26 -19.50 -8.69
C TYR A 322 14.56 -19.04 -7.40
N TYR A 323 15.31 -18.36 -6.53
CA TYR A 323 14.84 -17.98 -5.19
C TYR A 323 14.42 -16.51 -5.16
N PHE A 324 13.15 -16.24 -4.82
CA PHE A 324 12.56 -14.88 -4.83
C PHE A 324 11.55 -14.65 -3.69
N THR A 325 11.42 -15.59 -2.77
CA THR A 325 10.26 -15.84 -1.89
C THR A 325 9.92 -14.76 -0.88
N LEU A 326 10.78 -13.77 -0.67
CA LEU A 326 10.61 -12.76 0.37
C LEU A 326 10.91 -11.36 -0.17
N GLN A 327 9.86 -10.61 -0.43
CA GLN A 327 9.88 -9.18 -0.77
C GLN A 327 9.59 -8.34 0.48
N GLU A 328 10.18 -7.16 0.63
CA GLU A 328 9.75 -6.23 1.67
C GLU A 328 8.31 -5.75 1.42
N ARG A 329 7.46 -5.68 2.45
CA ARG A 329 6.05 -5.23 2.30
C ARG A 329 5.96 -3.99 1.43
N TYR A 330 5.04 -4.01 0.46
CA TYR A 330 4.86 -2.91 -0.46
C TYR A 330 4.33 -1.68 0.29
N VAL A 331 5.04 -0.56 0.18
CA VAL A 331 4.57 0.71 0.76
C VAL A 331 3.51 1.29 -0.17
N VAL A 332 2.27 1.38 0.30
CA VAL A 332 1.19 2.02 -0.45
C VAL A 332 1.53 3.48 -0.74
N PRO A 333 1.06 4.03 -1.88
CA PRO A 333 1.17 5.48 -2.12
C PRO A 333 0.45 6.27 -1.02
N GLN A 334 0.81 7.55 -0.89
CA GLN A 334 0.05 8.47 -0.05
C GLN A 334 -1.32 8.76 -0.67
N SER A 335 -2.30 9.08 0.18
CA SER A 335 -3.60 9.56 -0.25
C SER A 335 -3.47 10.87 -1.05
N PRO A 336 -4.52 11.34 -1.74
CA PRO A 336 -4.51 12.65 -2.41
C PRO A 336 -4.17 13.84 -1.48
N ARG A 337 -4.21 13.65 -0.15
CA ARG A 337 -3.85 14.65 0.87
C ARG A 337 -2.41 14.56 1.36
N GLY A 338 -1.64 13.55 0.93
CA GLY A 338 -0.25 13.35 1.37
C GLY A 338 -0.11 12.64 2.74
N ASP A 339 -1.12 11.89 3.16
CA ASP A 339 -1.13 11.09 4.39
C ASP A 339 -1.40 9.59 4.09
N ASP A 340 -1.44 8.74 5.12
CA ASP A 340 -1.76 7.31 5.03
C ASP A 340 -3.27 7.01 5.21
N THR A 341 -4.09 8.06 5.20
CA THR A 341 -5.53 7.98 5.47
C THR A 341 -6.32 8.17 4.18
N TRP A 342 -6.87 7.06 3.71
CA TRP A 342 -7.74 6.96 2.55
C TRP A 342 -9.20 7.14 2.94
N ARG A 343 -10.03 7.61 2.01
CA ARG A 343 -11.47 7.79 2.17
C ARG A 343 -12.23 6.95 1.13
N PRO A 344 -13.50 6.62 1.37
CA PRO A 344 -14.35 6.01 0.34
C PRO A 344 -14.31 6.83 -0.96
N LEU A 345 -14.36 6.14 -2.09
CA LEU A 345 -14.31 6.64 -3.48
C LEU A 345 -12.94 7.12 -3.97
N GLU A 346 -11.94 7.16 -3.10
CA GLU A 346 -10.57 7.40 -3.52
C GLU A 346 -9.92 6.16 -4.15
N THR A 347 -9.04 6.39 -5.11
CA THR A 347 -8.33 5.34 -5.85
C THR A 347 -6.86 5.28 -5.45
N MET A 348 -6.44 4.12 -4.96
CA MET A 348 -5.06 3.77 -4.63
C MET A 348 -4.42 2.98 -5.78
N THR A 349 -3.36 3.54 -6.36
CA THR A 349 -2.64 2.89 -7.46
C THR A 349 -1.60 1.88 -6.98
N LEU A 350 -1.85 0.60 -7.24
CA LEU A 350 -0.94 -0.52 -6.98
C LEU A 350 -0.35 -1.09 -8.29
N SER A 351 -0.12 -0.24 -9.29
CA SER A 351 0.26 -0.65 -10.64
C SER A 351 1.60 -1.39 -10.73
N SER A 352 2.54 -1.08 -9.85
CA SER A 352 3.80 -1.84 -9.70
C SER A 352 3.59 -3.28 -9.20
N GLN A 353 2.36 -3.60 -8.77
CA GLN A 353 1.94 -4.92 -8.31
C GLN A 353 0.90 -5.57 -9.23
N SER A 354 0.62 -5.02 -10.41
CA SER A 354 -0.51 -5.45 -11.27
C SER A 354 -0.28 -6.75 -12.05
N TYR A 355 0.94 -6.99 -12.55
CA TYR A 355 1.27 -8.21 -13.27
C TYR A 355 2.76 -8.56 -13.22
N ALA A 356 3.03 -9.86 -13.28
CA ALA A 356 4.37 -10.43 -13.31
C ALA A 356 4.38 -11.75 -14.07
N ARG A 357 5.55 -12.19 -14.54
CA ARG A 357 5.70 -13.51 -15.17
C ARG A 357 6.32 -14.52 -14.20
N GLY A 358 7.38 -14.16 -13.48
CA GLY A 358 8.04 -15.04 -12.51
C GLY A 358 8.49 -16.37 -13.14
N LEU A 359 7.92 -17.47 -12.66
CA LEU A 359 8.07 -18.85 -13.13
C LEU A 359 7.15 -19.21 -14.30
N ALA A 360 6.06 -18.47 -14.50
CA ALA A 360 5.06 -18.81 -15.50
C ALA A 360 5.54 -18.56 -16.94
N SER A 361 4.93 -19.24 -17.91
CA SER A 361 5.23 -19.06 -19.33
C SER A 361 4.72 -17.73 -19.91
N SER A 362 3.79 -17.06 -19.24
CA SER A 362 3.18 -15.79 -19.66
C SER A 362 3.02 -14.85 -18.47
N PHE A 363 2.84 -13.55 -18.74
CA PHE A 363 2.46 -12.61 -17.69
C PHE A 363 1.11 -13.00 -17.07
N LYS A 364 1.02 -12.83 -15.76
CA LYS A 364 -0.13 -13.16 -14.92
C LYS A 364 -0.55 -11.91 -14.15
N THR A 365 -1.85 -11.64 -14.13
CA THR A 365 -2.42 -10.55 -13.35
C THR A 365 -2.46 -10.93 -11.87
N THR A 366 -2.20 -9.95 -11.01
CA THR A 366 -2.29 -10.10 -9.57
C THR A 366 -3.75 -10.08 -9.12
N LYS A 367 -4.10 -11.00 -8.23
CA LYS A 367 -5.36 -10.99 -7.49
C LYS A 367 -5.16 -10.23 -6.19
N TYR A 368 -6.09 -9.34 -5.87
CA TYR A 368 -6.07 -8.48 -4.70
C TYR A 368 -7.18 -8.90 -3.72
N GLU A 369 -6.85 -8.97 -2.45
CA GLU A 369 -7.79 -9.20 -1.36
C GLU A 369 -7.55 -8.18 -0.27
N LEU A 370 -8.61 -7.55 0.20
CA LEU A 370 -8.52 -6.52 1.23
C LEU A 370 -8.81 -7.14 2.61
N TRP A 371 -7.99 -6.80 3.59
CA TRP A 371 -8.10 -7.30 4.96
C TRP A 371 -8.18 -6.12 5.91
N ARG A 372 -9.16 -6.14 6.82
CA ARG A 372 -9.36 -5.09 7.82
C ARG A 372 -9.09 -5.60 9.21
N GLU A 373 -8.51 -4.75 10.04
CA GLU A 373 -8.30 -5.04 11.45
C GLU A 373 -9.65 -5.03 12.19
N ILE A 374 -9.89 -6.05 13.03
CA ILE A 374 -11.13 -6.20 13.80
C ILE A 374 -11.12 -5.24 14.98
N ASN A 375 -10.03 -5.22 15.74
CA ASN A 375 -9.82 -4.37 16.91
C ASN A 375 -8.54 -3.55 16.72
N PRO A 376 -8.57 -2.21 16.89
CA PRO A 376 -7.40 -1.37 16.68
C PRO A 376 -6.18 -1.83 17.51
N GLY A 377 -5.05 -2.05 16.84
CA GLY A 377 -3.77 -2.39 17.48
C GLY A 377 -3.65 -3.83 17.98
N THR A 378 -4.52 -4.74 17.54
CA THR A 378 -4.49 -6.16 17.90
C THR A 378 -3.86 -7.04 16.82
N ASP A 379 -3.66 -6.51 15.62
CA ASP A 379 -3.21 -7.26 14.43
C ASP A 379 -4.07 -8.51 14.14
N GLU A 380 -5.35 -8.46 14.52
CA GLU A 380 -6.36 -9.46 14.17
C GLU A 380 -7.16 -8.96 12.98
N TYR A 381 -7.13 -9.69 11.86
CA TYR A 381 -7.70 -9.24 10.59
C TYR A 381 -8.80 -10.17 10.08
N ILE A 382 -9.79 -9.58 9.40
CA ILE A 382 -10.84 -10.28 8.67
C ILE A 382 -10.89 -9.80 7.21
N ARG A 383 -11.17 -10.73 6.29
CA ARG A 383 -11.31 -10.44 4.86
C ARG A 383 -12.51 -9.52 4.62
N VAL A 384 -12.30 -8.48 3.80
CA VAL A 384 -13.34 -7.61 3.27
C VAL A 384 -14.02 -8.30 2.07
N PRO A 385 -15.36 -8.32 1.99
CA PRO A 385 -16.08 -8.87 0.84
C PRO A 385 -15.72 -8.15 -0.47
N ASP A 386 -15.63 -8.91 -1.57
CA ASP A 386 -15.15 -8.43 -2.87
C ASP A 386 -16.07 -7.39 -3.54
N ASN A 387 -17.32 -7.28 -3.08
CA ASN A 387 -18.28 -6.28 -3.56
C ASN A 387 -18.14 -4.91 -2.86
N GLU A 388 -17.25 -4.76 -1.88
CA GLU A 388 -17.05 -3.52 -1.11
C GLU A 388 -15.87 -2.67 -1.59
N PHE A 389 -15.11 -3.18 -2.56
CA PHE A 389 -14.05 -2.48 -3.26
C PHE A 389 -14.03 -2.92 -4.72
N SER A 390 -13.29 -2.20 -5.55
CA SER A 390 -13.00 -2.63 -6.90
C SER A 390 -11.52 -2.47 -7.17
N VAL A 391 -10.94 -3.38 -7.95
CA VAL A 391 -9.59 -3.25 -8.48
C VAL A 391 -9.66 -3.44 -9.98
N ASP A 392 -9.10 -2.51 -10.74
CA ASP A 392 -9.04 -2.63 -12.19
C ASP A 392 -7.84 -3.49 -12.65
N GLN A 393 -7.70 -3.67 -13.96
CA GLN A 393 -6.61 -4.45 -14.55
C GLN A 393 -5.21 -3.81 -14.37
N HIS A 394 -5.16 -2.52 -14.03
CA HIS A 394 -3.94 -1.77 -13.80
C HIS A 394 -3.53 -1.76 -12.32
N GLY A 395 -4.31 -2.38 -11.44
CA GLY A 395 -4.06 -2.40 -10.00
C GLY A 395 -4.55 -1.14 -9.29
N ASP A 396 -5.44 -0.36 -9.90
CA ASP A 396 -6.09 0.77 -9.26
C ASP A 396 -7.24 0.29 -8.38
N LEU A 397 -7.08 0.44 -7.06
CA LEU A 397 -8.00 -0.03 -6.03
C LEU A 397 -8.87 1.14 -5.54
N THR A 398 -10.18 1.02 -5.66
CA THR A 398 -11.15 2.01 -5.17
C THR A 398 -12.02 1.42 -4.06
N PHE A 399 -12.12 2.12 -2.93
CA PHE A 399 -12.97 1.71 -1.80
C PHE A 399 -14.41 2.17 -2.03
N ARG A 400 -15.37 1.24 -2.07
CA ARG A 400 -16.81 1.60 -2.20
C ARG A 400 -17.47 1.86 -0.86
N ARG A 401 -16.95 1.23 0.20
CA ARG A 401 -17.45 1.33 1.58
C ARG A 401 -16.28 1.40 2.55
N ALA A 402 -16.55 1.95 3.72
CA ALA A 402 -15.64 1.91 4.87
C ALA A 402 -16.25 1.13 6.03
N TYR A 403 -15.49 1.02 7.11
CA TYR A 403 -15.81 0.16 8.25
C TYR A 403 -15.86 0.93 9.58
N GLY A 404 -16.27 2.19 9.51
CA GLY A 404 -16.21 3.15 10.58
C GLY A 404 -14.96 4.04 10.52
N PRO A 405 -14.85 5.01 11.43
CA PRO A 405 -13.72 5.93 11.50
C PRO A 405 -12.41 5.19 11.82
N GLY A 406 -11.33 5.54 11.12
CA GLY A 406 -9.98 5.09 11.46
C GLY A 406 -9.73 3.58 11.36
N THR A 407 -10.42 2.86 10.48
CA THR A 407 -10.20 1.40 10.32
C THR A 407 -8.84 1.17 9.68
N ARG A 408 -8.02 0.24 10.21
CA ARG A 408 -6.75 -0.16 9.58
C ARG A 408 -6.96 -1.33 8.62
N LEU A 409 -6.34 -1.25 7.44
CA LEU A 409 -6.42 -2.26 6.40
C LEU A 409 -5.05 -2.56 5.79
N PHE A 410 -4.92 -3.70 5.13
CA PHE A 410 -3.84 -3.98 4.19
C PHE A 410 -4.39 -4.72 2.97
N VAL A 411 -3.65 -4.68 1.86
CA VAL A 411 -3.98 -5.45 0.65
C VAL A 411 -3.08 -6.67 0.57
N ALA A 412 -3.69 -7.85 0.62
CA ALA A 412 -3.06 -9.12 0.28
C ALA A 412 -3.07 -9.32 -1.23
N MET A 413 -1.95 -9.79 -1.78
CA MET A 413 -1.74 -9.93 -3.21
C MET A 413 -1.22 -11.34 -3.51
N THR A 414 -1.80 -11.97 -4.53
CA THR A 414 -1.37 -13.27 -5.04
C THR A 414 -1.20 -13.19 -6.54
N ASN A 415 -0.16 -13.82 -7.07
CA ASN A 415 0.09 -13.83 -8.50
C ASN A 415 0.53 -15.23 -8.93
N GLU A 416 -0.19 -15.80 -9.91
CA GLU A 416 0.09 -17.16 -10.41
C GLU A 416 1.50 -17.32 -10.99
N GLY A 417 2.13 -16.21 -11.42
CA GLY A 417 3.51 -16.18 -11.88
C GLY A 417 4.51 -16.72 -10.85
N PHE A 418 4.17 -16.71 -9.57
CA PHE A 418 5.01 -17.18 -8.48
C PHE A 418 4.44 -18.41 -7.74
N ASN A 419 3.26 -18.90 -8.15
CA ASN A 419 2.55 -20.02 -7.49
C ASN A 419 2.50 -21.30 -8.35
N THR A 420 3.29 -21.37 -9.43
CA THR A 420 3.32 -22.50 -10.38
C THR A 420 4.58 -23.37 -10.19
N GLY A 421 4.53 -24.63 -10.63
CA GLY A 421 5.73 -25.47 -10.80
C GLY A 421 6.35 -26.08 -9.54
N GLY A 422 5.67 -26.08 -8.40
CA GLY A 422 6.30 -26.49 -7.12
C GLY A 422 7.23 -25.42 -6.55
N GLY A 423 7.30 -24.25 -7.19
CA GLY A 423 8.01 -23.08 -6.70
C GLY A 423 7.46 -22.57 -5.36
N ARG A 424 8.35 -21.94 -4.61
CA ARG A 424 8.01 -21.33 -3.32
C ARG A 424 7.27 -20.02 -3.59
N PRO A 425 6.07 -19.79 -3.02
CA PRO A 425 5.26 -18.61 -3.30
C PRO A 425 5.95 -17.33 -2.83
N LEU A 426 5.63 -16.24 -3.50
CA LEU A 426 6.11 -14.91 -3.10
C LEU A 426 5.36 -14.44 -1.85
N GLU A 427 6.11 -14.14 -0.79
CA GLU A 427 5.61 -13.63 0.47
C GLU A 427 6.31 -12.32 0.84
N SER A 428 5.78 -11.63 1.84
CA SER A 428 6.35 -10.36 2.30
C SER A 428 6.89 -10.42 3.73
N PHE A 429 8.00 -9.73 3.98
CA PHE A 429 8.56 -9.53 5.32
C PHE A 429 8.50 -8.06 5.77
N GLU A 430 8.58 -7.84 7.08
CA GLU A 430 8.63 -6.52 7.70
C GLU A 430 10.06 -6.14 8.11
N ARG A 431 10.51 -4.97 7.66
CA ARG A 431 11.78 -4.41 8.08
C ARG A 431 11.63 -3.60 9.36
N GLY A 432 12.58 -3.76 10.29
CA GLY A 432 12.65 -2.95 11.50
C GLY A 432 13.07 -1.50 11.25
N THR A 433 12.71 -0.63 12.20
CA THR A 433 12.97 0.82 12.16
C THR A 433 14.38 1.25 12.57
N GLY A 434 15.27 0.30 12.91
CA GLY A 434 16.65 0.59 13.31
C GLY A 434 17.51 1.06 12.13
N ALA A 435 18.55 1.85 12.42
CA ALA A 435 19.57 2.14 11.42
C ALA A 435 20.25 0.84 10.99
N ILE A 436 20.37 0.59 9.68
CA ILE A 436 21.03 -0.60 9.15
C ILE A 436 22.54 -0.42 9.36
N THR A 437 23.11 -1.03 10.41
CA THR A 437 24.49 -0.74 10.88
C THR A 437 25.46 -1.91 10.84
N THR A 438 24.97 -3.15 10.77
CA THR A 438 25.76 -4.34 10.39
C THR A 438 25.18 -4.87 9.07
N ASP A 439 25.78 -5.91 8.48
CA ASP A 439 25.25 -6.64 7.30
C ASP A 439 23.74 -6.49 7.03
N GLY A 440 23.34 -6.51 5.75
CA GLY A 440 21.98 -6.17 5.30
C GLY A 440 20.82 -7.04 5.85
N PHE A 441 21.09 -7.93 6.80
CA PHE A 441 20.22 -8.98 7.29
C PHE A 441 19.96 -8.98 8.81
N ASP A 442 20.99 -8.93 9.68
CA ASP A 442 20.82 -9.28 11.11
C ASP A 442 20.03 -8.24 11.93
N GLN A 443 19.94 -6.99 11.47
CA GLN A 443 19.16 -5.93 12.14
C GLN A 443 17.79 -5.68 11.52
N VAL A 444 17.47 -6.38 10.44
CA VAL A 444 16.40 -6.00 9.52
C VAL A 444 15.06 -6.58 9.92
N LEU A 445 14.98 -7.64 10.71
CA LEU A 445 13.70 -8.26 11.05
C LEU A 445 13.27 -7.85 12.45
N LYS A 446 12.59 -6.71 12.56
CA LYS A 446 11.71 -6.51 13.72
C LYS A 446 10.38 -7.19 13.42
N GLN A 447 9.95 -7.97 14.38
CA GLN A 447 8.55 -8.35 14.50
C GLN A 447 7.70 -7.07 14.60
N PRO A 448 6.49 -6.99 14.00
CA PRO A 448 5.57 -5.89 14.27
C PRO A 448 5.47 -5.62 15.78
N GLU A 449 5.60 -4.36 16.17
CA GLU A 449 5.48 -3.92 17.56
C GLU A 449 4.02 -4.08 18.01
N GLY A 450 3.75 -5.06 18.89
CA GLY A 450 2.40 -5.36 19.39
C GLY A 450 2.32 -6.70 20.11
N THR A 451 1.21 -6.95 20.83
CA THR A 451 0.92 -8.30 21.36
C THR A 451 0.59 -9.19 20.18
N PRO A 452 1.39 -10.24 19.89
CA PRO A 452 1.15 -11.07 18.70
C PRO A 452 -0.23 -11.73 18.76
N SER A 453 -1.09 -11.48 17.77
CA SER A 453 -2.30 -12.28 17.57
C SER A 453 -1.92 -13.76 17.40
N ALA A 454 -2.76 -14.68 17.91
CA ALA A 454 -2.56 -16.12 17.75
C ALA A 454 -2.49 -16.55 16.27
N ASP A 455 -3.11 -15.77 15.38
CA ASP A 455 -3.14 -16.02 13.94
C ASP A 455 -2.02 -15.31 13.17
N ARG A 456 -1.04 -14.70 13.85
CA ARG A 456 0.01 -13.91 13.20
C ARG A 456 0.81 -14.69 12.14
N SER A 457 1.09 -15.97 12.37
CA SER A 457 1.74 -16.84 11.36
C SER A 457 0.90 -17.08 10.10
N THR A 458 -0.38 -16.68 10.10
CA THR A 458 -1.26 -16.63 8.92
C THR A 458 -0.94 -15.42 8.04
N TYR A 459 -0.54 -14.27 8.61
CA TYR A 459 -0.42 -13.00 7.87
C TYR A 459 1.02 -12.54 7.62
N PHE A 460 2.00 -13.12 8.33
CA PHE A 460 3.40 -12.70 8.28
C PHE A 460 4.30 -13.91 8.07
N ALA A 461 5.18 -13.84 7.07
CA ALA A 461 6.29 -14.79 6.94
C ALA A 461 7.37 -14.47 8.00
N THR A 462 7.89 -15.48 8.66
CA THR A 462 9.07 -15.36 9.54
C THR A 462 10.32 -15.82 8.80
N VAL A 463 11.41 -15.08 8.92
CA VAL A 463 12.68 -15.48 8.32
C VAL A 463 13.45 -16.34 9.33
N SER A 464 13.90 -17.51 8.91
CA SER A 464 14.76 -18.40 9.70
C SER A 464 16.11 -17.72 9.95
N THR A 465 16.57 -17.71 11.19
CA THR A 465 17.83 -17.07 11.60
C THR A 465 19.06 -17.96 11.38
N THR A 466 18.94 -19.17 10.82
CA THR A 466 19.97 -20.21 11.02
C THR A 466 20.62 -20.85 9.77
N GLY A 467 20.42 -20.32 8.56
CA GLY A 467 21.13 -20.85 7.39
C GLY A 467 21.22 -19.87 6.22
N ALA A 468 22.32 -19.90 5.47
CA ALA A 468 22.61 -19.03 4.34
C ALA A 468 21.56 -19.07 3.20
N ASN A 469 20.58 -19.97 3.25
CA ASN A 469 19.49 -20.07 2.27
C ASN A 469 18.17 -20.54 2.91
N ASP A 470 18.03 -20.43 4.23
CA ASP A 470 16.79 -20.83 4.90
C ASP A 470 15.74 -19.75 4.68
N ILE A 471 15.04 -19.92 3.55
CA ILE A 471 13.85 -19.18 3.17
C ILE A 471 12.89 -19.21 4.35
N GLY A 472 12.23 -18.08 4.61
CA GLY A 472 11.27 -17.97 5.69
C GLY A 472 10.26 -19.12 5.73
N ASP A 473 9.57 -19.27 6.86
CA ASP A 473 8.56 -20.29 7.18
C ASP A 473 7.44 -20.53 6.14
N GLY A 474 7.46 -19.84 5.01
CA GLY A 474 6.60 -19.99 3.85
C GLY A 474 6.41 -21.43 3.38
N ASP A 475 7.39 -22.32 3.54
CA ASP A 475 7.22 -23.75 3.22
C ASP A 475 6.22 -24.47 4.15
N THR A 476 6.02 -23.98 5.37
CA THR A 476 5.18 -24.63 6.41
C THR A 476 3.74 -24.08 6.47
N ARG A 477 3.47 -22.91 5.90
CA ARG A 477 2.14 -22.27 5.87
C ARG A 477 1.21 -22.95 4.86
N ALA A 478 -0.11 -22.97 5.08
CA ALA A 478 -1.03 -23.48 4.05
C ALA A 478 -1.05 -22.56 2.81
N LEU A 479 -1.03 -23.10 1.60
CA LEU A 479 -0.94 -22.32 0.34
C LEU A 479 -1.96 -21.16 0.23
N PRO A 480 -3.23 -21.28 0.65
CA PRO A 480 -4.19 -20.17 0.65
C PRO A 480 -3.84 -19.01 1.60
N LYS A 481 -2.94 -19.23 2.56
CA LYS A 481 -2.46 -18.21 3.51
C LYS A 481 -1.15 -17.56 3.06
N ARG A 482 -0.59 -18.00 1.92
CA ARG A 482 0.67 -17.49 1.37
C ARG A 482 0.40 -16.39 0.35
N PHE A 483 0.70 -15.16 0.73
CA PHE A 483 0.56 -13.97 -0.09
C PHE A 483 1.64 -12.96 0.29
N PHE A 484 1.96 -12.08 -0.64
CA PHE A 484 2.69 -10.84 -0.32
C PHE A 484 1.67 -9.73 -0.09
N ARG A 485 2.03 -8.71 0.69
CA ARG A 485 1.07 -7.66 1.06
C ARG A 485 1.68 -6.28 1.13
N THR A 486 0.81 -5.30 1.24
CA THR A 486 1.16 -3.92 1.53
C THR A 486 1.52 -3.72 3.02
N ASN A 487 2.08 -2.56 3.36
CA ASN A 487 1.95 -2.03 4.70
C ASN A 487 0.47 -1.75 5.04
N THR A 488 0.18 -1.61 6.33
CA THR A 488 -1.14 -1.18 6.76
C THR A 488 -1.35 0.31 6.48
N PHE A 489 -2.57 0.68 6.13
CA PHE A 489 -3.01 2.07 5.97
C PHE A 489 -4.38 2.26 6.62
N THR A 490 -4.84 3.50 6.74
CA THR A 490 -6.13 3.83 7.36
C THR A 490 -7.18 4.09 6.29
N LEU A 491 -8.39 3.54 6.46
CA LEU A 491 -9.59 3.92 5.73
C LEU A 491 -10.54 4.65 6.69
N ASP A 492 -10.67 5.96 6.52
CA ASP A 492 -11.53 6.79 7.34
C ASP A 492 -12.95 6.86 6.75
N GLY A 493 -13.86 6.11 7.37
CA GLY A 493 -15.27 6.11 6.99
C GLY A 493 -16.05 7.33 7.44
N SER A 494 -15.51 8.21 8.30
CA SER A 494 -16.23 9.40 8.81
C SER A 494 -16.55 10.42 7.71
N LYS A 495 -15.86 10.33 6.57
CA LYS A 495 -16.11 11.10 5.36
C LYS A 495 -16.82 10.24 4.32
N ASN A 496 -17.57 10.88 3.42
CA ASN A 496 -18.25 10.18 2.32
C ASN A 496 -19.20 9.07 2.84
N ASN A 497 -19.94 9.36 3.92
CA ASN A 497 -20.92 8.46 4.51
C ASN A 497 -22.32 8.72 3.95
N TYR A 498 -22.69 7.99 2.91
CA TYR A 498 -23.96 8.11 2.22
C TYR A 498 -24.98 7.10 2.73
N TRP A 499 -26.24 7.51 2.77
CA TRP A 499 -27.36 6.59 2.83
C TRP A 499 -27.50 5.88 1.49
N TYR A 500 -27.33 4.56 1.50
CA TYR A 500 -27.60 3.70 0.35
C TYR A 500 -28.81 2.78 0.62
N GLY A 501 -28.96 2.35 1.88
CA GLY A 501 -30.05 1.46 2.30
C GLY A 501 -29.80 0.00 1.94
N TYR A 502 -28.61 -0.55 2.21
CA TYR A 502 -28.21 -1.92 1.81
C TYR A 502 -29.11 -3.04 2.35
N VAL A 503 -29.50 -2.97 3.63
CA VAL A 503 -30.19 -4.04 4.36
C VAL A 503 -31.68 -3.72 4.54
N SER A 504 -32.01 -2.49 4.93
CA SER A 504 -33.36 -2.07 5.30
C SER A 504 -33.57 -0.56 5.07
N THR A 505 -34.76 -0.06 5.42
CA THR A 505 -35.07 1.38 5.48
C THR A 505 -34.74 2.01 6.84
N ASP A 506 -34.31 1.22 7.82
CA ASP A 506 -34.07 1.67 9.20
C ASP A 506 -32.83 2.56 9.31
N TRP A 507 -33.02 3.78 9.79
CA TRP A 507 -31.96 4.79 9.99
C TRP A 507 -30.87 4.32 10.96
N ALA A 508 -31.24 3.59 12.02
CA ALA A 508 -30.30 3.13 13.05
C ALA A 508 -29.36 2.02 12.57
N ASN A 509 -29.71 1.33 11.49
CA ASN A 509 -28.90 0.22 11.01
C ASN A 509 -27.68 0.75 10.24
N LYS A 510 -26.53 0.76 10.92
CA LYS A 510 -25.24 1.20 10.38
C LYS A 510 -24.86 0.53 9.05
N GLU A 511 -25.30 -0.69 8.78
CA GLU A 511 -24.99 -1.39 7.52
C GLU A 511 -25.62 -0.74 6.29
N ASN A 512 -26.67 0.07 6.48
CA ASN A 512 -27.29 0.84 5.40
C ASN A 512 -26.45 2.04 4.92
N TRP A 513 -25.46 2.44 5.71
CA TRP A 513 -24.59 3.59 5.47
C TRP A 513 -23.25 3.15 4.88
N THR A 514 -22.72 3.88 3.90
CA THR A 514 -21.48 3.52 3.19
C THR A 514 -20.24 3.57 4.09
N GLY A 515 -20.22 4.44 5.09
CA GLY A 515 -19.19 4.55 6.12
C GLY A 515 -19.40 3.59 7.30
N ARG A 516 -20.50 2.82 7.31
CA ARG A 516 -20.91 1.91 8.40
C ARG A 516 -21.05 2.57 9.77
N PHE A 517 -21.50 3.81 9.80
CA PHE A 517 -21.94 4.47 11.03
C PHE A 517 -23.17 5.34 10.74
N VAL A 518 -23.97 5.58 11.78
CA VAL A 518 -25.14 6.46 11.71
C VAL A 518 -24.69 7.89 11.98
N PRO A 519 -25.01 8.87 11.12
CA PRO A 519 -24.71 10.28 11.39
C PRO A 519 -25.21 10.73 12.77
N ASN A 520 -24.51 11.70 13.37
CA ASN A 520 -24.76 12.27 14.70
C ASN A 520 -26.07 13.09 14.71
N THR A 521 -27.18 12.37 14.63
CA THR A 521 -28.52 12.91 14.36
C THR A 521 -29.48 12.70 15.51
N LEU A 522 -28.99 12.32 16.70
CA LEU A 522 -29.79 12.30 17.91
C LEU A 522 -29.52 13.59 18.69
N ALA A 523 -30.53 14.10 19.39
CA ALA A 523 -30.36 15.31 20.20
C ALA A 523 -29.19 15.21 21.20
N ALA A 524 -28.90 14.00 21.69
CA ALA A 524 -27.81 13.75 22.63
C ALA A 524 -26.41 13.78 22.02
N ASN A 525 -26.27 13.55 20.70
CA ASN A 525 -24.95 13.50 20.02
C ASN A 525 -24.82 14.48 18.85
N TYR A 526 -25.84 15.28 18.56
CA TYR A 526 -25.80 16.32 17.54
C TYR A 526 -24.60 17.24 17.75
N ALA A 527 -23.76 17.35 16.73
CA ALA A 527 -22.46 18.02 16.83
C ALA A 527 -22.38 19.32 16.01
N ASP A 528 -23.47 19.73 15.36
CA ASP A 528 -23.57 20.91 14.50
C ASP A 528 -22.45 21.03 13.46
N ASN A 529 -21.99 19.89 12.97
CA ASN A 529 -20.90 19.75 12.01
C ASN A 529 -21.31 18.75 10.90
N GLU A 530 -20.40 18.49 9.97
CA GLU A 530 -20.61 17.58 8.84
C GLU A 530 -20.94 16.13 9.24
N GLU A 531 -20.62 15.72 10.47
CA GLU A 531 -20.98 14.38 10.99
C GLU A 531 -22.48 14.26 11.29
N SER A 532 -23.21 15.39 11.31
CA SER A 532 -24.66 15.48 11.51
C SER A 532 -25.42 15.71 10.19
N ASP A 533 -24.71 15.73 9.05
CA ASP A 533 -25.33 15.83 7.71
C ASP A 533 -25.86 14.46 7.26
N VAL A 534 -26.98 14.48 6.53
CA VAL A 534 -27.57 13.29 5.91
C VAL A 534 -27.46 13.42 4.41
N VAL A 535 -26.67 12.55 3.80
CA VAL A 535 -26.38 12.56 2.36
C VAL A 535 -26.85 11.26 1.74
N PHE A 536 -27.63 11.33 0.67
CA PHE A 536 -28.05 10.15 -0.09
C PHE A 536 -27.00 9.79 -1.16
N ALA A 537 -26.76 8.50 -1.35
CA ALA A 537 -25.94 8.00 -2.44
C ALA A 537 -26.64 8.30 -3.77
N SER A 538 -25.92 8.88 -4.74
CA SER A 538 -26.44 9.19 -6.06
C SER A 538 -25.39 8.95 -7.17
N VAL A 539 -25.88 8.61 -8.37
CA VAL A 539 -25.10 8.66 -9.62
C VAL A 539 -24.85 10.10 -10.10
N ASN A 540 -25.69 11.04 -9.66
CA ASN A 540 -25.59 12.45 -9.97
C ASN A 540 -24.74 13.17 -8.92
N ASP A 541 -24.20 14.31 -9.30
CA ASP A 541 -23.48 15.15 -8.36
C ASP A 541 -24.45 15.69 -7.32
N ASN A 542 -24.12 15.48 -6.05
CA ASN A 542 -24.87 16.13 -4.98
C ASN A 542 -24.66 17.64 -5.09
N THR A 543 -25.76 18.39 -5.04
CA THR A 543 -25.75 19.84 -5.31
C THR A 543 -24.77 20.55 -4.37
N PRO A 544 -23.86 21.40 -4.89
CA PRO A 544 -22.95 22.16 -4.04
C PRO A 544 -23.75 23.02 -3.06
N ASP A 545 -23.30 23.12 -1.81
CA ASP A 545 -23.81 24.20 -0.95
C ASP A 545 -23.39 25.54 -1.58
N PRO A 546 -24.34 26.41 -1.98
CA PRO A 546 -24.02 27.67 -2.65
C PRO A 546 -23.30 28.67 -1.74
N VAL A 547 -23.25 28.44 -0.42
CA VAL A 547 -22.59 29.31 0.55
C VAL A 547 -21.21 28.80 0.95
N THR A 548 -21.04 27.49 1.13
CA THR A 548 -19.75 26.90 1.52
C THR A 548 -18.95 26.35 0.34
N GLY A 549 -19.57 26.15 -0.82
CA GLY A 549 -18.94 25.56 -2.01
C GLY A 549 -18.62 24.08 -1.88
N ILE A 550 -19.05 23.41 -0.80
CA ILE A 550 -18.77 22.00 -0.56
C ILE A 550 -19.64 21.16 -1.50
N VAL A 551 -18.97 20.37 -2.35
CA VAL A 551 -19.57 19.33 -3.17
C VAL A 551 -19.39 18.01 -2.42
N ALA A 552 -20.48 17.38 -2.00
CA ALA A 552 -20.38 15.97 -1.63
C ALA A 552 -20.12 15.19 -2.92
N GLU A 553 -19.02 14.44 -2.98
CA GLU A 553 -18.65 13.67 -4.17
C GLU A 553 -19.81 12.74 -4.57
N LYS A 554 -19.99 12.50 -5.87
CA LYS A 554 -20.97 11.51 -6.32
C LYS A 554 -20.55 10.12 -5.86
N TYR A 555 -21.49 9.34 -5.35
CA TYR A 555 -21.22 7.95 -4.96
C TYR A 555 -21.01 7.04 -6.19
N GLY A 556 -21.65 7.40 -7.32
CA GLY A 556 -21.60 6.62 -8.55
C GLY A 556 -22.69 5.56 -8.65
N GLU A 557 -23.50 5.40 -7.60
CA GLU A 557 -24.72 4.59 -7.56
C GLU A 557 -25.78 5.29 -6.71
N SER A 558 -27.06 5.05 -7.02
CA SER A 558 -28.17 5.69 -6.33
C SER A 558 -28.70 4.84 -5.19
N ALA A 559 -29.13 5.50 -4.10
CA ALA A 559 -29.74 4.84 -2.97
C ALA A 559 -30.91 3.96 -3.42
N ILE A 560 -30.99 2.75 -2.87
CA ILE A 560 -31.97 1.75 -3.30
C ILE A 560 -33.22 1.74 -2.42
N ARG A 561 -33.18 2.41 -1.26
CA ARG A 561 -34.27 2.46 -0.28
C ARG A 561 -34.43 3.86 0.30
N ASP A 562 -35.64 4.16 0.74
CA ASP A 562 -35.94 5.34 1.55
C ASP A 562 -35.36 5.20 2.96
N LEU A 563 -35.14 6.32 3.64
CA LEU A 563 -34.60 6.41 4.99
C LEU A 563 -35.73 6.72 5.99
N TYR A 564 -36.10 5.76 6.81
CA TYR A 564 -37.22 5.86 7.75
C TYR A 564 -36.70 6.23 9.13
N ALA A 565 -37.22 7.31 9.70
CA ALA A 565 -36.94 7.66 11.08
C ALA A 565 -37.36 6.51 12.02
N ASP A 566 -36.44 6.12 12.89
CA ASP A 566 -36.60 5.13 13.96
C ASP A 566 -36.93 5.77 15.30
N GLN A 567 -36.60 7.05 15.43
CA GLN A 567 -36.81 7.91 16.60
C GLN A 567 -36.70 9.37 16.17
N ASP A 568 -36.80 10.30 17.12
CA ASP A 568 -36.63 11.72 16.81
C ASP A 568 -35.20 12.01 16.35
N ARG A 569 -35.06 12.65 15.18
CA ARG A 569 -33.78 12.99 14.54
C ARG A 569 -33.59 14.49 14.40
N VAL A 570 -32.35 14.95 14.58
CA VAL A 570 -31.87 16.30 14.32
C VAL A 570 -30.83 16.24 13.21
N VAL A 571 -31.16 16.78 12.04
CA VAL A 571 -30.31 16.77 10.85
C VAL A 571 -29.75 18.16 10.64
N ARG A 572 -28.45 18.29 10.38
CA ARG A 572 -27.84 19.57 10.03
C ARG A 572 -28.23 19.95 8.61
N ASN A 573 -27.60 19.35 7.60
CA ASN A 573 -28.02 19.45 6.19
C ASN A 573 -28.64 18.15 5.69
N TYR A 574 -29.66 18.29 4.83
CA TYR A 574 -30.25 17.18 4.09
C TYR A 574 -29.88 17.28 2.61
N ILE A 575 -29.08 16.34 2.11
CA ILE A 575 -28.52 16.37 0.76
C ILE A 575 -29.04 15.16 -0.02
N ASN A 576 -29.75 15.41 -1.11
CA ASN A 576 -30.32 14.34 -1.92
C ASN A 576 -30.46 14.72 -3.38
N ALA A 577 -29.74 13.98 -4.22
CA ALA A 577 -29.79 14.08 -5.65
C ALA A 577 -30.14 12.74 -6.31
N THR A 578 -30.98 11.90 -5.71
CA THR A 578 -31.35 10.60 -6.32
C THR A 578 -32.38 10.75 -7.44
N GLU A 579 -32.06 10.30 -8.64
CA GLU A 579 -32.95 10.31 -9.80
C GLU A 579 -34.20 9.42 -9.65
N THR A 580 -34.22 8.58 -8.62
CA THR A 580 -35.35 7.71 -8.27
C THR A 580 -36.25 8.29 -7.16
N GLY A 581 -35.93 9.45 -6.61
CA GLY A 581 -36.74 10.08 -5.56
C GLY A 581 -36.71 9.35 -4.22
N ARG A 582 -35.57 8.78 -3.80
CA ARG A 582 -35.52 8.12 -2.48
C ARG A 582 -35.68 9.15 -1.38
N ALA A 583 -36.57 8.87 -0.43
CA ALA A 583 -37.02 9.86 0.52
C ALA A 583 -36.37 9.72 1.89
N MET A 584 -36.26 10.84 2.60
CA MET A 584 -36.19 10.86 4.04
C MET A 584 -37.61 10.92 4.59
N VAL A 585 -37.95 9.98 5.48
CA VAL A 585 -39.33 9.72 5.88
C VAL A 585 -39.49 9.95 7.38
N ALA A 586 -40.31 10.94 7.73
CA ALA A 586 -40.81 11.12 9.08
C ALA A 586 -41.96 10.13 9.30
N THR A 587 -41.65 9.03 9.97
CA THR A 587 -42.57 7.94 10.29
C THR A 587 -43.57 8.36 11.38
N PRO A 588 -44.74 7.70 11.49
CA PRO A 588 -45.76 8.05 12.49
C PRO A 588 -45.20 8.05 13.91
N GLY A 589 -45.43 9.14 14.65
CA GLY A 589 -44.97 9.31 16.03
C GLY A 589 -43.53 9.77 16.19
N HIS A 590 -42.80 10.02 15.09
CA HIS A 590 -41.42 10.47 15.11
C HIS A 590 -41.24 11.82 14.43
N GLN A 591 -40.29 12.60 14.94
CA GLN A 591 -39.95 13.93 14.45
C GLN A 591 -38.59 13.94 13.73
N ILE A 592 -38.50 14.66 12.62
CA ILE A 592 -37.22 15.07 12.02
C ILE A 592 -37.14 16.60 12.06
N LEU A 593 -36.10 17.14 12.69
CA LEU A 593 -35.78 18.56 12.71
C LEU A 593 -34.60 18.83 11.79
N LEU A 594 -34.81 19.59 10.71
CA LEU A 594 -33.75 20.11 9.85
C LEU A 594 -33.25 21.45 10.39
N LYS A 595 -31.95 21.53 10.73
CA LYS A 595 -31.34 22.69 11.40
C LYS A 595 -30.79 23.74 10.43
N GLU A 596 -30.23 23.30 9.32
CA GLU A 596 -29.59 24.16 8.32
C GLU A 596 -30.34 24.07 6.99
N LYS A 597 -29.74 23.51 5.93
CA LYS A 597 -30.30 23.55 4.57
C LYS A 597 -30.67 22.17 4.04
N ALA A 598 -31.66 22.17 3.16
CA ALA A 598 -31.89 21.06 2.26
C ALA A 598 -31.33 21.38 0.87
N LEU A 599 -30.35 20.59 0.46
CA LEU A 599 -29.71 20.65 -0.85
C LEU A 599 -30.29 19.51 -1.69
N LEU A 600 -31.49 19.79 -2.22
CA LEU A 600 -32.27 18.85 -3.00
C LEU A 600 -32.11 19.13 -4.49
N TRP A 601 -32.27 18.08 -5.29
CA TRP A 601 -32.27 18.16 -6.76
C TRP A 601 -33.06 19.33 -7.34
N ASP A 602 -32.37 20.27 -7.94
CA ASP A 602 -32.97 21.28 -8.81
C ASP A 602 -32.80 20.78 -10.26
N LEU A 603 -33.90 20.67 -11.03
CA LEU A 603 -33.97 20.11 -12.40
C LEU A 603 -33.17 20.95 -13.43
N SER A 604 -31.85 20.95 -13.31
CA SER A 604 -30.88 21.35 -14.33
C SER A 604 -30.15 20.10 -14.89
N THR A 605 -29.18 20.28 -15.80
CA THR A 605 -28.51 19.16 -16.49
C THR A 605 -27.77 18.25 -15.50
N ASN A 606 -28.36 17.09 -15.23
CA ASN A 606 -27.80 16.01 -14.41
C ASN A 606 -27.26 14.88 -15.29
N ALA A 607 -26.37 14.04 -14.75
CA ALA A 607 -25.76 12.93 -15.49
C ALA A 607 -26.79 11.85 -15.86
N ALA A 608 -27.75 11.59 -14.96
CA ALA A 608 -28.90 10.72 -15.17
C ALA A 608 -30.21 11.53 -15.06
N ALA A 609 -31.18 11.22 -15.92
CA ALA A 609 -32.49 11.85 -15.87
C ALA A 609 -33.35 11.23 -14.75
N ALA A 610 -34.25 12.05 -14.18
CA ALA A 610 -35.26 11.60 -13.23
C ALA A 610 -36.11 10.45 -13.81
N THR A 611 -36.46 9.49 -12.97
CA THR A 611 -37.28 8.32 -13.31
C THR A 611 -38.65 8.40 -12.64
N GLU A 612 -39.69 7.82 -13.26
CA GLU A 612 -41.01 7.77 -12.62
C GLU A 612 -40.98 6.89 -11.34
N PRO A 613 -41.68 7.27 -10.25
CA PRO A 613 -42.63 8.39 -10.17
C PRO A 613 -42.00 9.76 -9.86
N PHE A 614 -40.70 9.82 -9.55
CA PHE A 614 -40.00 11.06 -9.20
C PHE A 614 -40.03 12.09 -10.33
N ALA A 615 -39.94 11.65 -11.58
CA ALA A 615 -39.99 12.52 -12.76
C ALA A 615 -41.27 13.39 -12.81
N SER A 616 -42.44 12.84 -12.45
CA SER A 616 -43.70 13.57 -12.43
C SER A 616 -43.94 14.35 -11.14
N ARG A 617 -43.42 13.90 -9.99
CA ARG A 617 -43.68 14.49 -8.67
C ARG A 617 -42.62 15.50 -8.23
N GLY A 618 -41.40 15.39 -8.75
CA GLY A 618 -40.25 16.22 -8.43
C GLY A 618 -39.81 16.12 -6.97
N VAL A 619 -39.09 17.14 -6.51
CA VAL A 619 -38.44 17.20 -5.17
C VAL A 619 -39.38 16.98 -3.98
N ALA A 620 -40.69 17.08 -4.16
CA ALA A 620 -41.65 16.77 -3.10
C ALA A 620 -41.53 15.31 -2.63
N ASP A 621 -41.09 14.40 -3.48
CA ASP A 621 -40.89 12.99 -3.14
C ASP A 621 -39.69 12.74 -2.20
N TYR A 622 -38.73 13.67 -2.11
CA TYR A 622 -37.57 13.48 -1.23
C TYR A 622 -37.89 13.58 0.26
N THR A 623 -39.04 14.12 0.61
CA THR A 623 -39.45 14.25 2.01
C THR A 623 -40.87 13.78 2.15
N VAL A 624 -41.05 12.70 2.91
CA VAL A 624 -42.37 12.11 3.17
C VAL A 624 -42.69 12.24 4.65
N VAL A 625 -43.82 12.86 4.95
CA VAL A 625 -44.39 12.89 6.29
C VAL A 625 -45.54 11.90 6.34
N GLN A 626 -45.35 10.78 7.03
CA GLN A 626 -46.31 9.68 7.03
C GLN A 626 -47.44 9.86 8.04
N ALA A 627 -48.59 9.28 7.72
CA ALA A 627 -49.75 9.20 8.61
C ALA A 627 -50.30 7.77 8.65
N GLU A 628 -50.68 7.32 9.83
CA GLU A 628 -51.20 5.96 10.05
C GLU A 628 -52.39 6.00 11.00
N GLU A 629 -53.31 5.05 10.83
CA GLU A 629 -54.43 4.87 11.75
C GLU A 629 -53.97 4.67 13.20
N GLY A 630 -54.60 5.40 14.12
CA GLY A 630 -54.38 5.23 15.55
C GLY A 630 -53.02 5.71 16.07
N LYS A 631 -52.17 6.31 15.23
CA LYS A 631 -50.88 6.88 15.61
C LYS A 631 -50.84 8.38 15.39
N ALA A 632 -49.98 9.07 16.13
CA ALA A 632 -49.63 10.44 15.79
C ALA A 632 -48.96 10.44 14.41
N ASN A 633 -49.20 11.47 13.59
CA ASN A 633 -48.52 11.63 12.31
C ASN A 633 -47.02 11.82 12.55
N GLY A 634 -46.21 11.52 11.54
CA GLY A 634 -44.83 11.97 11.50
C GLY A 634 -44.76 13.49 11.54
N THR A 635 -43.64 14.03 12.02
CA THR A 635 -43.43 15.48 12.10
C THR A 635 -42.14 15.85 11.41
N PHE A 636 -42.18 16.84 10.51
CA PHE A 636 -41.00 17.40 9.87
C PHE A 636 -40.92 18.91 10.14
N LEU A 637 -39.84 19.36 10.78
CA LEU A 637 -39.65 20.74 11.19
C LEU A 637 -38.45 21.37 10.50
N LEU A 638 -38.60 22.64 10.12
CA LEU A 638 -37.53 23.47 9.58
C LEU A 638 -37.14 24.52 10.64
N ALA A 639 -35.91 24.45 11.16
CA ALA A 639 -35.43 25.44 12.12
C ALA A 639 -35.18 26.81 11.47
N LYS A 640 -34.79 26.81 10.19
CA LYS A 640 -34.51 28.00 9.38
C LYS A 640 -35.38 28.01 8.12
N PRO A 641 -36.69 28.28 8.25
CA PRO A 641 -37.60 28.28 7.10
C PRO A 641 -37.24 29.33 6.04
N ALA A 642 -36.63 30.45 6.43
CA ALA A 642 -36.15 31.48 5.49
C ALA A 642 -35.02 30.97 4.57
N ASP A 643 -34.13 30.11 5.10
CA ASP A 643 -33.01 29.53 4.34
C ASP A 643 -33.44 28.33 3.47
N ASN A 644 -34.66 27.82 3.71
CA ASN A 644 -35.30 26.72 2.98
C ASN A 644 -36.60 27.20 2.34
N ALA A 645 -36.58 28.40 1.75
CA ALA A 645 -37.76 28.96 1.10
C ALA A 645 -38.27 28.02 -0.01
N ASN A 646 -39.59 27.91 -0.09
CA ASN A 646 -40.28 27.04 -1.05
C ASN A 646 -39.98 25.54 -0.92
N TYR A 647 -39.65 25.07 0.29
CA TYR A 647 -39.46 23.65 0.56
C TYR A 647 -40.68 22.83 0.16
N LYS A 648 -40.50 21.79 -0.66
CA LYS A 648 -41.59 20.90 -1.09
C LYS A 648 -41.50 19.55 -0.40
N ALA A 649 -42.66 18.98 -0.07
CA ALA A 649 -42.77 17.67 0.54
C ALA A 649 -44.03 16.94 0.09
N ASN A 650 -44.06 15.64 0.36
CA ASN A 650 -45.23 14.77 0.30
C ASN A 650 -45.75 14.55 1.72
N VAL A 651 -46.90 15.14 2.03
CA VAL A 651 -47.53 15.03 3.36
C VAL A 651 -48.72 14.10 3.28
N GLU A 652 -48.69 13.04 4.08
CA GLU A 652 -49.79 12.11 4.22
C GLU A 652 -50.82 12.59 5.26
N MET A 653 -52.08 12.36 4.95
CA MET A 653 -53.21 12.55 5.86
C MET A 653 -54.01 11.27 5.92
N PHE A 654 -54.13 10.69 7.12
CA PHE A 654 -55.07 9.61 7.35
C PHE A 654 -56.47 10.17 7.62
N ALA A 655 -57.41 9.87 6.73
CA ALA A 655 -58.80 10.27 6.85
C ALA A 655 -59.63 9.12 7.45
N LYS A 656 -60.13 9.32 8.67
CA LYS A 656 -61.00 8.41 9.44
C LYS A 656 -62.47 8.50 9.04
N SER A 657 -62.87 9.61 8.41
CA SER A 657 -64.24 9.80 7.95
C SER A 657 -64.68 8.64 7.04
N PHE A 658 -65.95 8.28 7.12
CA PHE A 658 -66.53 7.37 6.15
C PHE A 658 -68.03 7.62 5.93
N ASP A 659 -68.50 7.34 4.72
CA ASP A 659 -69.90 7.46 4.32
C ASP A 659 -70.64 6.11 4.22
N GLY A 660 -69.91 5.00 4.39
CA GLY A 660 -70.43 3.64 4.51
C GLY A 660 -71.17 3.07 3.29
N ASN A 661 -71.41 3.86 2.23
CA ASN A 661 -71.99 3.50 0.92
C ASN A 661 -72.37 4.73 0.07
N ARG A 662 -71.57 5.79 0.06
CA ARG A 662 -71.81 7.02 -0.73
C ARG A 662 -73.19 7.64 -0.50
N ASN A 663 -73.65 7.72 0.75
CA ASN A 663 -74.77 8.61 1.10
C ASN A 663 -74.28 9.87 1.81
N LYS A 664 -74.26 10.98 1.09
CA LYS A 664 -73.78 12.28 1.57
C LYS A 664 -74.57 12.81 2.76
N ALA A 665 -75.85 12.45 2.86
CA ALA A 665 -76.71 12.86 3.97
C ALA A 665 -76.38 12.16 5.30
N TYR A 666 -75.70 11.01 5.25
CA TYR A 666 -75.26 10.26 6.43
C TYR A 666 -73.73 10.13 6.52
N ALA A 667 -73.01 10.93 5.75
CA ALA A 667 -71.55 10.94 5.75
C ALA A 667 -71.03 11.42 7.10
N THR A 668 -70.05 10.72 7.65
CA THR A 668 -69.21 11.31 8.70
C THR A 668 -68.13 12.16 8.03
N TRP A 669 -67.90 13.35 8.57
CA TRP A 669 -66.96 14.34 8.00
C TRP A 669 -65.74 14.48 8.90
N GLN A 670 -64.57 14.58 8.28
CA GLN A 670 -63.33 14.94 8.96
C GLN A 670 -62.89 16.32 8.50
N TYR A 671 -62.70 17.23 9.44
CA TYR A 671 -62.15 18.55 9.16
C TYR A 671 -60.65 18.48 8.91
N PHE A 672 -60.19 19.23 7.92
CA PHE A 672 -58.78 19.36 7.58
C PHE A 672 -58.47 20.70 6.91
N GLY A 673 -57.19 21.00 6.78
CA GLY A 673 -56.65 22.08 5.97
C GLY A 673 -55.64 21.54 4.98
N SER A 674 -55.25 22.36 4.03
CA SER A 674 -54.18 21.96 3.11
C SER A 674 -52.84 21.89 3.85
N PRO A 675 -52.14 20.74 3.88
CA PRO A 675 -50.81 20.62 4.48
C PRO A 675 -49.70 21.29 3.67
N VAL A 676 -50.01 21.72 2.45
CA VAL A 676 -49.12 22.45 1.53
C VAL A 676 -49.80 23.74 1.08
N LYS A 677 -49.05 24.74 0.61
CA LYS A 677 -49.57 26.08 0.25
C LYS A 677 -50.74 26.02 -0.74
N SER A 678 -50.60 25.16 -1.75
CA SER A 678 -51.55 24.96 -2.84
C SER A 678 -51.57 23.48 -3.25
N ALA A 679 -52.45 22.69 -2.65
CA ALA A 679 -52.67 21.30 -3.07
C ALA A 679 -53.66 21.26 -4.23
N ASP A 680 -53.37 20.44 -5.25
CA ASP A 680 -54.35 20.16 -6.30
C ASP A 680 -55.43 19.21 -5.75
N ARG A 681 -56.70 19.61 -5.80
CA ARG A 681 -57.85 18.80 -5.39
C ARG A 681 -57.89 17.45 -6.12
N ASN A 682 -57.36 17.38 -7.33
CA ASN A 682 -57.30 16.16 -8.14
C ASN A 682 -56.31 15.12 -7.59
N GLN A 683 -55.47 15.47 -6.62
CA GLN A 683 -54.63 14.51 -5.87
C GLN A 683 -55.48 13.55 -5.01
N LEU A 684 -56.72 13.93 -4.70
CA LEU A 684 -57.69 13.09 -4.00
C LEU A 684 -58.64 12.43 -5.02
N PRO A 685 -59.01 11.15 -4.88
CA PRO A 685 -59.89 10.44 -5.81
C PRO A 685 -61.24 11.15 -6.02
N LEU A 686 -61.46 11.77 -7.18
CA LEU A 686 -62.66 12.57 -7.46
C LEU A 686 -63.96 11.75 -7.42
N GLU A 687 -63.89 10.48 -7.83
CA GLU A 687 -65.08 9.62 -7.96
C GLU A 687 -65.58 9.05 -6.63
N THR A 688 -64.72 9.07 -5.60
CA THR A 688 -64.98 8.36 -4.35
C THR A 688 -64.81 9.24 -3.11
N THR A 689 -64.36 10.48 -3.26
CA THR A 689 -64.06 11.33 -2.12
C THR A 689 -64.81 12.64 -2.27
N TRP A 690 -65.64 12.97 -1.29
CA TRP A 690 -66.25 14.29 -1.19
C TRP A 690 -65.34 15.21 -0.39
N VAL A 691 -65.16 16.42 -0.91
CA VAL A 691 -64.46 17.49 -0.21
C VAL A 691 -65.34 18.71 -0.27
N ARG A 692 -65.53 19.38 0.87
CA ARG A 692 -66.18 20.69 0.92
C ARG A 692 -65.28 21.73 1.53
N LYS A 693 -65.49 22.98 1.15
CA LYS A 693 -64.82 24.17 1.68
C LYS A 693 -65.81 24.98 2.48
N TYR A 694 -65.37 25.45 3.64
CA TYR A 694 -66.16 26.36 4.45
C TYR A 694 -66.22 27.76 3.82
N ASP A 695 -67.42 28.25 3.51
CA ASP A 695 -67.65 29.60 2.99
C ASP A 695 -67.98 30.57 4.14
N ARG A 696 -66.97 31.34 4.53
CA ARG A 696 -67.07 32.35 5.60
C ARG A 696 -68.02 33.50 5.24
N THR A 697 -68.24 33.75 3.94
CA THR A 697 -69.06 34.87 3.46
C THR A 697 -70.54 34.53 3.41
N LEU A 698 -70.88 33.24 3.48
CA LEU A 698 -72.24 32.76 3.40
C LEU A 698 -72.97 32.96 4.75
N ASN A 699 -73.97 33.84 4.75
CA ASN A 699 -74.86 34.06 5.89
C ASN A 699 -76.23 33.44 5.61
N VAL A 700 -76.49 32.25 6.15
CA VAL A 700 -77.77 31.56 6.00
C VAL A 700 -78.57 31.66 7.30
N PRO A 701 -79.78 32.24 7.29
CA PRO A 701 -80.68 32.21 8.45
C PRO A 701 -81.10 30.77 8.75
N ASN A 702 -80.92 30.33 10.00
CA ASN A 702 -81.40 29.03 10.53
C ASN A 702 -80.84 27.75 9.86
N SER A 703 -79.63 27.77 9.30
CA SER A 703 -78.94 26.57 8.81
C SER A 703 -77.44 26.63 9.11
N ASP A 704 -76.89 25.57 9.70
CA ASP A 704 -75.45 25.44 10.01
C ASP A 704 -74.57 25.13 8.78
N GLU A 705 -75.16 24.81 7.62
CA GLU A 705 -74.41 24.31 6.45
C GLU A 705 -73.83 25.45 5.60
N LYS A 706 -72.68 25.98 6.03
CA LYS A 706 -71.85 26.93 5.25
C LYS A 706 -70.83 26.23 4.32
N TRP A 707 -71.02 24.95 4.06
CA TRP A 707 -70.07 24.13 3.31
C TRP A 707 -70.42 24.09 1.82
N THR A 708 -69.43 24.34 0.98
CA THR A 708 -69.55 24.36 -0.48
C THR A 708 -68.71 23.24 -1.08
N ASP A 709 -69.25 22.50 -2.04
CA ASP A 709 -68.54 21.38 -2.67
C ASP A 709 -67.30 21.85 -3.44
N VAL A 710 -66.21 21.09 -3.33
CA VAL A 710 -64.96 21.31 -4.05
C VAL A 710 -64.72 20.15 -5.00
N ASP A 711 -65.26 20.28 -6.21
CA ASP A 711 -65.19 19.24 -7.24
C ASP A 711 -63.87 19.28 -8.05
N ASN A 712 -63.22 20.45 -8.12
CA ASN A 712 -61.93 20.64 -8.76
C ASN A 712 -61.22 21.89 -8.21
N GLY A 713 -59.97 22.13 -8.63
CA GLY A 713 -59.21 23.33 -8.29
C GLY A 713 -58.21 23.15 -7.16
N THR A 714 -57.90 24.23 -6.45
CA THR A 714 -56.83 24.26 -5.46
C THR A 714 -57.37 24.25 -4.04
N LEU A 715 -56.86 23.33 -3.22
CA LEU A 715 -56.97 23.35 -1.78
C LEU A 715 -55.88 24.29 -1.25
N ALA A 716 -56.28 25.48 -0.82
CA ALA A 716 -55.37 26.54 -0.43
C ALA A 716 -55.11 26.52 1.07
N GLN A 717 -53.92 26.97 1.47
CA GLN A 717 -53.60 27.21 2.87
C GLN A 717 -54.58 28.19 3.54
N GLY A 718 -54.74 28.06 4.86
CA GLY A 718 -55.58 28.98 5.66
C GLY A 718 -57.09 28.89 5.37
N GLN A 719 -57.52 27.87 4.64
CA GLN A 719 -58.93 27.56 4.41
C GLN A 719 -59.30 26.29 5.18
N ALA A 720 -60.56 26.20 5.62
CA ALA A 720 -61.10 25.02 6.28
C ALA A 720 -61.82 24.13 5.26
N TYR A 721 -61.48 22.85 5.27
CA TYR A 721 -62.08 21.83 4.42
C TYR A 721 -62.66 20.70 5.27
N GLU A 722 -63.60 19.96 4.70
CA GLU A 722 -64.05 18.68 5.25
C GLU A 722 -63.98 17.60 4.17
N ILE A 723 -63.69 16.36 4.58
CA ILE A 723 -63.54 15.21 3.67
C ILE A 723 -64.36 14.02 4.16
N SER A 724 -64.94 13.28 3.21
CA SER A 724 -65.58 11.97 3.45
C SER A 724 -65.37 11.02 2.27
N GLN A 725 -65.35 9.72 2.56
CA GLN A 725 -65.05 8.65 1.58
C GLN A 725 -65.72 7.33 1.96
N PRO A 726 -65.80 6.32 1.06
CA PRO A 726 -66.41 5.02 1.35
C PRO A 726 -65.83 4.27 2.56
N LYS A 727 -64.53 4.41 2.81
CA LYS A 727 -63.80 3.77 3.89
C LYS A 727 -62.59 4.61 4.29
N PRO A 728 -62.09 4.52 5.54
CA PRO A 728 -60.88 5.22 5.94
C PRO A 728 -59.72 4.99 4.98
N ALA A 729 -58.97 6.05 4.68
CA ALA A 729 -57.90 6.03 3.68
C ALA A 729 -56.81 7.06 3.97
N THR A 730 -55.60 6.76 3.53
CA THR A 730 -54.48 7.72 3.54
C THR A 730 -54.39 8.45 2.21
N TYR A 731 -54.32 9.77 2.26
CA TYR A 731 -54.15 10.64 1.10
C TYR A 731 -52.81 11.33 1.12
N ARG A 732 -52.28 11.68 -0.07
CA ARG A 732 -50.98 12.34 -0.25
C ARG A 732 -51.18 13.72 -0.84
N PHE A 733 -50.55 14.70 -0.23
CA PHE A 733 -50.52 16.07 -0.69
C PHE A 733 -49.09 16.44 -1.09
N PHE A 734 -48.88 16.71 -2.37
CA PHE A 734 -47.58 17.10 -2.91
C PHE A 734 -47.56 18.60 -3.11
N GLY A 735 -46.57 19.28 -2.54
CA GLY A 735 -46.45 20.71 -2.72
C GLY A 735 -45.49 21.38 -1.75
N GLU A 736 -45.46 22.71 -1.84
CA GLU A 736 -44.66 23.56 -0.97
C GLU A 736 -45.25 23.58 0.45
N LEU A 737 -44.42 23.36 1.46
CA LEU A 737 -44.83 23.45 2.87
C LEU A 737 -45.17 24.90 3.22
N ASN A 738 -46.18 25.07 4.08
CA ASN A 738 -46.45 26.37 4.67
C ASN A 738 -45.52 26.60 5.88
N THR A 739 -44.53 27.46 5.71
CA THR A 739 -43.55 27.80 6.74
C THR A 739 -43.72 29.20 7.31
N ALA A 740 -44.79 29.91 6.93
CA ALA A 740 -45.07 31.28 7.38
C ALA A 740 -46.09 31.28 8.53
N ASP A 741 -45.95 32.27 9.42
CA ASP A 741 -46.97 32.55 10.43
C ASP A 741 -48.28 32.93 9.74
N PHE A 742 -49.39 32.35 10.20
CA PHE A 742 -50.71 32.67 9.69
C PHE A 742 -51.46 33.55 10.69
N THR A 743 -51.80 34.77 10.26
CA THR A 743 -52.65 35.68 11.03
C THR A 743 -54.05 35.63 10.46
N PHE A 744 -55.04 35.27 11.27
CA PHE A 744 -56.44 35.33 10.91
C PHE A 744 -57.21 36.13 11.97
N PRO A 745 -58.13 37.03 11.58
CA PRO A 745 -59.04 37.65 12.52
C PRO A 745 -60.09 36.62 12.98
N VAL A 746 -60.38 36.61 14.27
CA VAL A 746 -61.51 35.88 14.86
C VAL A 746 -62.67 36.86 14.98
N ASP A 747 -63.62 36.79 14.04
CA ASP A 747 -64.75 37.70 13.99
C ASP A 747 -65.92 37.14 14.82
N GLY A 748 -66.32 37.87 15.86
CA GLY A 748 -67.53 37.56 16.63
C GLY A 748 -68.78 38.12 15.94
N MET A 749 -69.90 37.40 15.96
CA MET A 749 -71.16 37.89 15.39
C MET A 749 -72.05 38.55 16.45
N ALA A 750 -72.65 39.69 16.10
CA ALA A 750 -73.69 40.35 16.89
C ALA A 750 -75.05 39.70 16.62
N SER A 751 -75.39 38.67 17.40
CA SER A 751 -76.70 37.97 17.50
C SER A 751 -77.11 36.96 16.40
N ALA A 752 -77.72 35.86 16.88
CA ALA A 752 -78.57 34.84 16.21
C ALA A 752 -78.18 34.29 14.81
N THR A 753 -76.90 34.37 14.43
CA THR A 753 -76.37 33.82 13.18
C THR A 753 -75.07 33.07 13.44
N ASN A 754 -74.80 31.99 12.69
CA ASN A 754 -73.75 31.02 13.00
C ASN A 754 -72.35 31.64 13.07
N TYR A 755 -71.53 31.13 13.99
CA TYR A 755 -70.12 31.50 14.16
C TYR A 755 -69.34 31.40 12.84
N GLN A 756 -68.54 32.42 12.52
CA GLN A 756 -67.81 32.48 11.26
C GLN A 756 -66.55 31.61 11.26
N ASP A 757 -65.92 31.38 12.42
CA ASP A 757 -64.49 31.00 12.42
C ASP A 757 -64.12 29.75 13.24
N MET A 758 -65.06 29.07 13.90
CA MET A 758 -64.73 27.90 14.75
C MET A 758 -64.03 26.75 13.99
N ASN A 759 -64.37 26.55 12.72
CA ASN A 759 -63.85 25.42 11.93
C ASN A 759 -62.39 25.61 11.49
N ILE A 760 -61.87 26.84 11.49
CA ILE A 760 -60.44 27.10 11.18
C ILE A 760 -59.55 26.73 12.37
N LEU A 761 -60.06 26.83 13.60
CA LEU A 761 -59.33 26.45 14.81
C LEU A 761 -59.25 24.93 14.99
N ALA A 762 -60.20 24.19 14.40
CA ALA A 762 -60.23 22.73 14.39
C ALA A 762 -59.39 22.11 13.25
N ASN A 763 -58.69 22.93 12.46
CA ASN A 763 -57.90 22.46 11.33
C ASN A 763 -56.50 21.98 11.79
N PRO A 764 -56.18 20.68 11.64
CA PRO A 764 -54.91 20.08 12.07
C PRO A 764 -53.68 20.51 11.25
N TYR A 765 -53.87 21.22 10.13
CA TYR A 765 -52.80 21.64 9.22
C TYR A 765 -52.65 23.16 9.09
N THR A 766 -53.33 23.94 9.94
CA THR A 766 -53.24 25.42 9.95
C THR A 766 -51.90 25.97 10.48
N GLY A 767 -50.91 25.11 10.72
CA GLY A 767 -49.65 25.45 11.38
C GLY A 767 -49.79 25.54 12.91
N ALA A 768 -48.67 25.73 13.60
CA ALA A 768 -48.67 25.93 15.04
C ALA A 768 -49.35 27.27 15.40
N MET A 769 -50.43 27.22 16.18
CA MET A 769 -51.13 28.41 16.66
C MET A 769 -50.58 28.87 18.01
N SER A 770 -50.12 30.12 18.07
CA SER A 770 -49.70 30.77 19.32
C SER A 770 -50.94 31.23 20.08
N ILE A 771 -51.38 30.46 21.07
CA ILE A 771 -52.62 30.74 21.84
C ILE A 771 -52.57 32.13 22.50
N ASP A 772 -51.40 32.55 22.97
CA ASP A 772 -51.15 33.86 23.57
C ASP A 772 -51.29 35.04 22.59
N LYS A 773 -51.24 34.78 21.28
CA LYS A 773 -51.39 35.80 20.23
C LYS A 773 -52.80 35.84 19.62
N LEU A 774 -53.76 35.06 20.13
CA LEU A 774 -55.15 35.14 19.68
C LEU A 774 -55.74 36.51 20.06
N ASP A 775 -56.07 37.31 19.05
CA ASP A 775 -56.70 38.62 19.24
C ASP A 775 -58.24 38.50 19.24
N PHE A 776 -58.84 38.79 20.40
CA PHE A 776 -60.29 38.79 20.60
C PHE A 776 -60.92 40.18 20.43
N SER A 777 -60.17 41.18 19.94
CA SER A 777 -60.65 42.56 19.79
C SER A 777 -61.91 42.67 18.90
N GLY A 778 -62.06 41.80 17.90
CA GLY A 778 -63.23 41.69 17.03
C GLY A 778 -64.42 40.90 17.60
N ALA A 779 -64.25 40.24 18.75
CA ALA A 779 -65.25 39.38 19.38
C ALA A 779 -65.52 39.81 20.84
N THR A 780 -65.91 41.07 21.03
CA THR A 780 -66.08 41.71 22.36
C THR A 780 -67.10 41.02 23.28
N ALA A 781 -67.99 40.19 22.73
CA ALA A 781 -68.99 39.40 23.47
C ALA A 781 -68.61 37.92 23.66
N ALA A 782 -67.44 37.47 23.17
CA ALA A 782 -67.00 36.08 23.30
C ALA A 782 -66.30 35.84 24.65
N ASP A 783 -66.59 34.70 25.28
CA ASP A 783 -65.84 34.25 26.45
C ASP A 783 -64.41 33.89 26.06
N LYS A 784 -63.43 34.41 26.82
CA LYS A 784 -61.98 34.21 26.59
C LYS A 784 -61.50 32.85 27.10
N VAL A 785 -62.23 31.78 26.80
CA VAL A 785 -61.89 30.41 27.20
C VAL A 785 -61.84 29.53 25.97
N VAL A 786 -60.64 29.03 25.64
CA VAL A 786 -60.44 28.10 24.53
C VAL A 786 -60.46 26.67 25.09
N TYR A 787 -61.49 25.91 24.72
CA TYR A 787 -61.54 24.47 24.99
C TYR A 787 -61.00 23.72 23.76
N LEU A 788 -59.78 23.19 23.88
CA LEU A 788 -59.22 22.26 22.91
C LEU A 788 -59.61 20.85 23.33
N PHE A 789 -60.55 20.25 22.60
CA PHE A 789 -60.81 18.82 22.69
C PHE A 789 -59.89 18.13 21.69
N LEU A 790 -58.85 17.48 22.21
CA LEU A 790 -57.92 16.66 21.43
C LEU A 790 -58.49 15.26 21.17
#